data_AF-A0A7R9BFS1-F1
#
_entry.id   AF-A0A7R9BFS1-F1
#
_cell.length_a   1.000
_cell.length_b   1.000
_cell.length_c   1.000
_cell.angle_alpha   90.00
_cell.angle_beta   90.00
_cell.angle_gamma   90.00
#
_symmetry.space_group_name_H-M   'P 1'
#
loop_
_entity.id
_entity.type
_entity.pdbx_description
1 polymer ?
#
loop_
_entity_poly.entity_id
_entity_poly.type
_entity_poly.pdbx_seq_one_letter_code
_entity_poly.pdbx_strand_id
1 'polypeptide(L)'
;MSIETIPPTTTTFRNLRACLVCSLIKTMEQFEHDGCDNCDAYLRMKSNRDNVYDCTSSNFDGSFRARNVCHLCVRRVATQCDPGHAKPRDCLSPERHEYQMMMTLLLYRFLCACMPVYLCLSSSTCSEMKIHIRSCLVSVRVLDFIPVRELCVCGSLVCANVSPLSFSSPSFSGSTVSYFVAKRGDPICVLVAKGVSTVVEAAMVCMCGMTGAVKRGGCGWTVPQRWFSMSRMARKTAKVLTLDSMNPSIKTMEYAVRGPLVIRAVEIEKELQAGAKKPFATVIRANIGDAHAMGQKPITFLRQVVAGCVNPAVLHSAPADVKDRVKRILDGCKGRSVGSYSDSPGLEVIRRDVADYIRARDGGIESNWEDVMLCGGASDGIRAVLKLFNVVQDGKKPGVMIPIPQYPLYSASIAEFDMEPINYYMNESNKWGLDVAELKRAVDKARQTCNPKAIVVINPGNPTGQVLTRSNIEDIVRFARDERLVLFADEVYQDNVYAAEDQFHSFKKVMMELGAPYSGLELASFMSSSKGYMGECGLRGGYAEIVNFDDDVRAMFLKSISAKLCPTVLGQATMDVVVNPPRAGEPSFELYAAEKKAVLSSLAQRAHMVADTFNSMPGVSCNPIEIPPKAVSAAEKLGQSADFFYCMHLLEKTGICVIPGSGFGQVPGTYHFRSVYESDDDSAAAPAAGLYARTNEGVSRRLYESIQLVSFTREEEGGGGNHWVDQRRKR
;
A
#
# COMPACT_ATOMS: atom_id res chain seq x y z
N MET A 1 33.45 -5.28 -26.45
CA MET A 1 33.62 -6.54 -27.20
C MET A 1 32.88 -6.40 -28.53
N SER A 2 33.59 -6.57 -29.65
CA SER A 2 32.99 -6.64 -30.99
C SER A 2 32.22 -7.96 -31.15
N ILE A 3 31.14 -7.94 -31.94
CA ILE A 3 30.14 -9.01 -32.09
C ILE A 3 30.66 -10.28 -32.82
N GLU A 4 31.93 -10.33 -33.20
CA GLU A 4 32.46 -11.36 -34.12
C GLU A 4 33.05 -12.62 -33.45
N THR A 5 32.98 -12.79 -32.13
CA THR A 5 33.64 -13.93 -31.43
C THR A 5 32.72 -15.08 -31.01
N ILE A 6 31.59 -15.32 -31.70
CA ILE A 6 30.75 -16.50 -31.45
C ILE A 6 30.83 -17.44 -32.67
N PRO A 7 31.44 -18.63 -32.57
CA PRO A 7 31.56 -19.53 -33.71
C PRO A 7 30.19 -20.10 -34.11
N PRO A 8 29.89 -20.29 -35.41
CA PRO A 8 28.51 -20.32 -35.91
C PRO A 8 27.82 -21.69 -35.87
N THR A 9 28.43 -22.75 -35.33
CA THR A 9 27.92 -24.12 -35.50
C THR A 9 28.04 -24.99 -34.25
N THR A 10 27.03 -25.84 -34.04
CA THR A 10 26.83 -26.73 -32.87
C THR A 10 27.87 -27.83 -32.69
N THR A 11 28.86 -27.94 -33.57
CA THR A 11 29.93 -28.95 -33.50
C THR A 11 31.17 -28.47 -32.73
N THR A 12 31.28 -27.17 -32.42
CA THR A 12 32.48 -26.55 -31.83
C THR A 12 32.45 -26.45 -30.29
N PHE A 13 31.32 -26.77 -29.66
CA PHE A 13 31.17 -26.67 -28.19
C PHE A 13 32.04 -27.66 -27.40
N ARG A 14 32.54 -28.74 -28.03
CA ARG A 14 33.32 -29.78 -27.34
C ARG A 14 34.74 -29.37 -26.94
N ASN A 15 35.26 -28.26 -27.47
CA ASN A 15 36.65 -27.81 -27.23
C ASN A 15 36.73 -26.45 -26.52
N LEU A 16 35.61 -25.95 -26.00
CA LEU A 16 35.59 -24.71 -25.24
C LEU A 16 36.04 -24.96 -23.80
N ARG A 17 36.84 -24.04 -23.29
CA ARG A 17 37.36 -24.04 -21.93
C ARG A 17 37.07 -22.67 -21.31
N ALA A 18 36.84 -22.62 -20.01
CA ALA A 18 36.70 -21.37 -19.27
C ALA A 18 37.96 -21.11 -18.44
N CYS A 19 38.48 -19.88 -18.46
CA CYS A 19 39.55 -19.46 -17.56
C CYS A 19 39.10 -19.61 -16.10
N LEU A 20 39.88 -20.29 -15.26
CA LEU A 20 39.51 -20.57 -13.86
C LEU A 20 39.44 -19.30 -12.99
N VAL A 21 39.98 -18.16 -13.45
CA VAL A 21 39.98 -16.91 -12.68
C VAL A 21 38.88 -15.94 -13.11
N CYS A 22 38.75 -15.62 -14.40
CA CYS A 22 37.75 -14.66 -14.88
C CYS A 22 36.58 -15.28 -15.63
N SER A 23 36.58 -16.60 -15.83
CA SER A 23 35.55 -17.34 -16.57
C SER A 23 35.36 -16.92 -18.03
N LEU A 24 36.34 -16.23 -18.65
CA LEU A 24 36.37 -16.01 -20.09
C LEU A 24 36.39 -17.36 -20.80
N ILE A 25 35.62 -17.50 -21.88
CA ILE A 25 35.49 -18.77 -22.61
C ILE A 25 36.15 -18.59 -23.98
N LYS A 26 37.11 -19.47 -24.28
CA LYS A 26 37.79 -19.56 -25.57
C LYS A 26 38.05 -21.04 -25.88
N THR A 27 38.41 -21.35 -27.11
CA THR A 27 38.97 -22.69 -27.40
C THR A 27 40.34 -22.83 -26.75
N MET A 28 40.79 -24.07 -26.56
CA MET A 28 42.15 -24.37 -26.11
C MET A 28 43.21 -23.63 -26.94
N GLU A 29 43.09 -23.69 -28.27
CA GLU A 29 44.01 -23.04 -29.21
C GLU A 29 44.00 -21.51 -29.10
N GLN A 30 42.83 -20.91 -28.85
CA GLN A 30 42.71 -19.48 -28.65
C GLN A 30 43.35 -19.02 -27.34
N PHE A 31 43.26 -19.81 -26.26
CA PHE A 31 44.00 -19.49 -25.03
C PHE A 31 45.51 -19.68 -25.21
N GLU A 32 45.94 -20.67 -25.98
CA GLU A 32 47.36 -20.88 -26.27
C GLU A 32 47.92 -19.78 -27.18
N HIS A 33 47.16 -19.30 -28.16
CA HIS A 33 47.63 -18.27 -29.08
C HIS A 33 47.53 -16.85 -28.50
N ASP A 34 46.42 -16.52 -27.86
CA ASP A 34 46.12 -15.14 -27.42
C ASP A 34 46.27 -14.95 -25.90
N GLY A 35 46.30 -16.03 -25.13
CA GLY A 35 46.16 -15.96 -23.69
C GLY A 35 44.74 -15.59 -23.25
N CYS A 36 44.56 -15.35 -21.96
CA CYS A 36 43.33 -14.80 -21.41
C CYS A 36 43.40 -13.27 -21.36
N ASP A 37 42.50 -12.59 -22.07
CA ASP A 37 42.50 -11.13 -22.21
C ASP A 37 42.54 -10.39 -20.86
N ASN A 38 41.95 -10.98 -19.83
CA ASN A 38 41.87 -10.39 -18.49
C ASN A 38 42.98 -10.84 -17.54
N CYS A 39 43.64 -11.96 -17.84
CA CYS A 39 44.41 -12.72 -16.84
C CYS A 39 45.80 -13.17 -17.29
N ASP A 40 46.14 -13.00 -18.58
CA ASP A 40 47.36 -13.60 -19.13
C ASP A 40 48.64 -13.02 -18.52
N ALA A 41 48.62 -11.75 -18.07
CA ALA A 41 49.74 -11.10 -17.41
C ALA A 41 50.30 -11.90 -16.21
N TYR A 42 49.47 -12.71 -15.54
CA TYR A 42 49.90 -13.58 -14.45
C TYR A 42 49.75 -15.08 -14.73
N LEU A 43 48.74 -15.50 -15.52
CA LEU A 43 48.58 -16.91 -15.87
C LEU A 43 49.56 -17.38 -16.95
N ARG A 44 50.10 -16.46 -17.77
CA ARG A 44 51.09 -16.73 -18.84
C ARG A 44 50.70 -17.93 -19.70
N MET A 45 49.47 -17.90 -20.22
CA MET A 45 48.91 -18.95 -21.06
C MET A 45 49.33 -18.81 -22.52
N LYS A 46 49.67 -17.60 -22.95
CA LYS A 46 50.16 -17.36 -24.30
C LYS A 46 51.44 -18.15 -24.60
N SER A 47 51.40 -18.93 -25.67
CA SER A 47 52.43 -19.87 -26.14
C SER A 47 52.84 -20.92 -25.10
N ASN A 48 52.02 -21.20 -24.09
CA ASN A 48 52.28 -22.18 -23.05
C ASN A 48 51.06 -23.08 -22.82
N ARG A 49 51.02 -24.18 -23.57
CA ARG A 49 49.91 -25.13 -23.58
C ARG A 49 49.65 -25.79 -22.22
N ASP A 50 50.70 -26.05 -21.44
CA ASP A 50 50.58 -26.66 -20.11
C ASP A 50 49.85 -25.70 -19.15
N ASN A 51 50.23 -24.41 -19.17
CA ASN A 51 49.52 -23.39 -18.39
C ASN A 51 48.07 -23.24 -18.83
N VAL A 52 47.75 -23.40 -20.12
CA VAL A 52 46.35 -23.39 -20.59
C VAL A 52 45.60 -24.58 -19.99
N TYR A 53 46.18 -25.78 -19.96
CA TYR A 53 45.53 -26.95 -19.35
C TYR A 53 45.27 -26.75 -17.86
N ASP A 54 46.26 -26.22 -17.13
CA ASP A 54 46.19 -26.04 -15.68
C ASP A 54 45.29 -24.87 -15.25
N CYS A 55 45.23 -23.80 -16.06
CA CYS A 55 44.54 -22.56 -15.71
C CYS A 55 43.14 -22.43 -16.32
N THR A 56 42.65 -23.45 -17.05
CA THR A 56 41.32 -23.45 -17.68
C THR A 56 40.58 -24.77 -17.44
N SER A 57 39.24 -24.73 -17.43
CA SER A 57 38.40 -25.92 -17.18
C SER A 57 38.64 -27.03 -18.21
N SER A 58 38.53 -28.29 -17.80
CA SER A 58 38.73 -29.46 -18.66
C SER A 58 37.80 -29.51 -19.88
N ASN A 59 36.51 -29.20 -19.71
CA ASN A 59 35.51 -29.00 -20.76
C ASN A 59 34.44 -28.03 -20.25
N PHE A 60 34.01 -27.08 -21.08
CA PHE A 60 32.90 -26.17 -20.76
C PHE A 60 31.63 -26.63 -21.48
N ASP A 61 30.72 -27.28 -20.74
CA ASP A 61 29.40 -27.71 -21.23
C ASP A 61 28.32 -26.96 -20.42
N GLY A 62 28.14 -25.66 -20.73
CA GLY A 62 27.31 -24.74 -19.94
C GLY A 62 26.50 -23.76 -20.78
N SER A 63 25.24 -23.56 -20.39
CA SER A 63 24.29 -22.64 -21.04
C SER A 63 24.68 -21.16 -20.85
N PHE A 64 24.65 -20.40 -21.95
CA PHE A 64 24.97 -18.97 -21.96
C PHE A 64 23.90 -18.15 -21.24
N ARG A 65 24.30 -17.37 -20.23
CA ARG A 65 23.49 -16.26 -19.72
C ARG A 65 24.18 -14.95 -20.12
N ALA A 66 23.78 -14.39 -21.26
CA ALA A 66 24.25 -13.09 -21.69
C ALA A 66 23.81 -12.02 -20.68
N ARG A 67 24.72 -11.59 -19.82
CA ARG A 67 24.61 -10.31 -19.10
C ARG A 67 25.44 -9.30 -19.88
N ASN A 68 24.82 -8.22 -20.33
CA ASN A 68 25.55 -7.04 -20.75
C ASN A 68 26.29 -6.49 -19.53
N VAL A 69 27.60 -6.78 -19.43
CA VAL A 69 28.44 -6.20 -18.40
C VAL A 69 28.83 -4.81 -18.90
N CYS A 70 28.19 -3.78 -18.35
CA CYS A 70 28.70 -2.41 -18.44
C CYS A 70 30.09 -2.36 -17.79
N HIS A 71 31.02 -1.69 -18.47
CA HIS A 71 32.35 -1.35 -17.98
C HIS A 71 32.25 -0.59 -16.64
N LEU A 72 32.29 -1.28 -15.49
CA LEU A 72 32.54 -0.66 -14.18
C LEU A 72 32.89 -1.64 -13.04
N CYS A 73 32.98 -2.95 -13.29
CA CYS A 73 33.26 -3.94 -12.23
C CYS A 73 34.71 -4.45 -12.14
N VAL A 74 35.70 -3.74 -12.69
CA VAL A 74 37.13 -4.04 -12.45
C VAL A 74 37.83 -2.79 -11.94
N ARG A 75 37.56 -2.41 -10.68
CA ARG A 75 38.43 -1.47 -9.93
C ARG A 75 38.40 -1.62 -8.41
N ARG A 76 37.97 -2.77 -7.88
CA ARG A 76 37.94 -3.03 -6.43
C ARG A 76 38.43 -4.43 -6.04
N VAL A 77 39.59 -4.86 -6.53
CA VAL A 77 40.42 -5.90 -5.87
C VAL A 77 41.92 -5.64 -6.14
N ALA A 78 42.35 -4.39 -6.13
CA ALA A 78 43.76 -4.04 -6.36
C ALA A 78 44.19 -2.84 -5.52
N THR A 79 43.96 -2.90 -4.21
CA THR A 79 44.62 -2.02 -3.22
C THR A 79 44.69 -2.78 -1.90
N GLN A 80 45.55 -3.79 -1.82
CA GLN A 80 46.14 -4.33 -0.59
C GLN A 80 47.11 -5.44 -0.98
N CYS A 81 48.29 -5.06 -1.48
CA CYS A 81 49.51 -5.86 -1.44
C CYS A 81 50.69 -4.90 -1.62
N ASP A 82 51.40 -4.66 -0.54
CA ASP A 82 52.64 -3.88 -0.45
C ASP A 82 53.79 -4.67 -1.14
N PRO A 83 54.63 -4.05 -2.00
CA PRO A 83 55.69 -4.78 -2.69
C PRO A 83 56.95 -4.81 -1.82
N GLY A 84 57.05 -5.80 -0.95
CA GLY A 84 58.27 -6.03 -0.20
C GLY A 84 58.22 -7.31 0.62
N HIS A 85 59.03 -8.29 0.23
CA HIS A 85 59.31 -9.57 0.91
C HIS A 85 58.33 -10.72 0.65
N ALA A 86 58.65 -11.58 -0.32
CA ALA A 86 58.91 -13.03 -0.14
C ALA A 86 58.88 -13.78 -1.48
N LYS A 87 59.71 -14.82 -1.59
CA LYS A 87 59.99 -15.64 -2.78
C LYS A 87 58.84 -16.61 -3.13
N PRO A 88 58.79 -17.13 -4.38
CA PRO A 88 57.74 -18.01 -4.87
C PRO A 88 58.00 -19.46 -4.50
N ARG A 89 57.21 -20.02 -3.59
CA ARG A 89 56.91 -21.44 -3.35
C ARG A 89 55.94 -21.45 -2.16
N ASP A 90 54.99 -22.37 -2.15
CA ASP A 90 53.96 -22.56 -1.12
C ASP A 90 52.61 -21.86 -1.38
N CYS A 91 51.95 -22.22 -2.48
CA CYS A 91 50.49 -22.12 -2.61
C CYS A 91 49.96 -23.30 -3.45
N LEU A 92 50.28 -24.53 -3.06
CA LEU A 92 49.60 -25.73 -3.51
C LEU A 92 49.41 -26.66 -2.29
N SER A 93 48.24 -26.57 -1.65
CA SER A 93 47.69 -27.68 -0.87
C SER A 93 46.17 -27.76 -1.12
N PRO A 94 45.65 -28.91 -1.59
CA PRO A 94 44.26 -29.06 -2.00
C PRO A 94 43.42 -29.61 -0.84
N GLU A 95 43.17 -28.84 0.19
CA GLU A 95 42.20 -29.22 1.24
C GLU A 95 41.48 -27.99 1.76
N ARG A 96 40.37 -27.61 1.10
CA ARG A 96 39.23 -26.83 1.65
C ARG A 96 38.29 -26.30 0.55
N HIS A 97 37.85 -27.11 -0.41
CA HIS A 97 36.82 -26.67 -1.38
C HIS A 97 35.81 -27.78 -1.76
N GLU A 98 35.45 -28.67 -0.83
CA GLU A 98 34.36 -29.64 -1.07
C GLU A 98 33.00 -29.29 -0.41
N TYR A 99 32.93 -28.26 0.44
CA TYR A 99 31.69 -27.98 1.18
C TYR A 99 30.74 -26.94 0.57
N GLN A 100 31.02 -26.39 -0.61
CA GLN A 100 30.16 -25.38 -1.24
C GLN A 100 29.54 -25.78 -2.59
N MET A 101 29.97 -26.88 -3.23
CA MET A 101 29.36 -27.37 -4.48
C MET A 101 28.20 -28.34 -4.29
N MET A 102 28.06 -28.97 -3.12
CA MET A 102 27.03 -30.00 -2.91
C MET A 102 25.62 -29.44 -2.62
N MET A 103 25.50 -28.16 -2.22
CA MET A 103 24.20 -27.54 -1.92
C MET A 103 23.51 -26.90 -3.13
N THR A 104 24.22 -26.67 -4.25
CA THR A 104 23.62 -26.06 -5.45
C THR A 104 23.07 -27.11 -6.42
N LEU A 105 23.61 -28.34 -6.43
CA LEU A 105 23.14 -29.43 -7.30
C LEU A 105 21.83 -30.09 -6.83
N LEU A 106 21.51 -30.02 -5.53
CA LEU A 106 20.27 -30.58 -4.97
C LEU A 106 19.04 -29.69 -5.19
N LEU A 107 19.22 -28.37 -5.32
CA LEU A 107 18.11 -27.43 -5.63
C LEU A 107 17.73 -27.42 -7.12
N TYR A 108 18.66 -27.77 -8.02
CA TYR A 108 18.38 -27.80 -9.47
C TYR A 108 17.56 -29.02 -9.90
N ARG A 109 17.62 -30.15 -9.18
CA ARG A 109 16.78 -31.33 -9.45
C ARG A 109 15.33 -31.20 -9.00
N PHE A 110 15.03 -30.27 -8.07
CA PHE A 110 13.67 -30.07 -7.57
C PHE A 110 12.88 -28.99 -8.33
N LEU A 111 13.56 -28.06 -9.01
CA LEU A 111 12.90 -26.95 -9.73
C LEU A 111 12.61 -27.23 -11.21
N CYS A 112 13.19 -28.27 -11.83
CA CYS A 112 12.89 -28.64 -13.22
C CYS A 112 11.66 -29.56 -13.39
N ALA A 113 10.93 -29.90 -12.33
CA ALA A 113 9.74 -30.77 -12.42
C ALA A 113 8.41 -30.00 -12.55
N CYS A 114 8.43 -28.67 -12.60
CA CYS A 114 7.21 -27.85 -12.69
C CYS A 114 7.40 -26.65 -13.64
N MET A 115 7.46 -26.92 -14.95
CA MET A 115 7.06 -25.90 -15.93
C MET A 115 6.30 -26.56 -17.11
N PRO A 116 5.17 -25.96 -17.54
CA PRO A 116 4.38 -26.45 -18.65
C PRO A 116 5.05 -26.16 -20.00
N VAL A 117 4.98 -27.15 -20.89
CA VAL A 117 5.45 -27.08 -22.28
C VAL A 117 4.58 -26.09 -23.06
N TYR A 118 5.17 -24.97 -23.50
CA TYR A 118 4.61 -24.15 -24.58
C TYR A 118 5.19 -24.64 -25.92
N LEU A 119 4.34 -25.20 -26.78
CA LEU A 119 4.69 -25.48 -28.18
C LEU A 119 4.74 -24.16 -28.96
N CYS A 120 5.90 -23.86 -29.54
CA CYS A 120 6.09 -22.82 -30.54
C CYS A 120 6.07 -23.51 -31.91
N LEU A 121 5.04 -23.23 -32.73
CA LEU A 121 5.00 -23.64 -34.14
C LEU A 121 5.70 -22.55 -34.96
N SER A 122 6.86 -22.87 -35.53
CA SER A 122 7.41 -22.14 -36.68
C SER A 122 7.52 -23.08 -37.86
N SER A 123 6.85 -22.72 -38.94
CA SER A 123 6.85 -23.37 -40.24
C SER A 123 8.24 -23.41 -40.89
N SER A 124 8.71 -24.59 -41.30
CA SER A 124 9.24 -24.86 -42.66
C SER A 124 9.95 -26.23 -42.78
N THR A 125 9.63 -26.91 -43.89
CA THR A 125 10.37 -27.97 -44.60
C THR A 125 10.44 -29.41 -44.05
N CYS A 126 9.82 -30.31 -44.83
CA CYS A 126 9.92 -31.76 -44.85
C CYS A 126 11.34 -32.30 -45.08
N SER A 127 11.65 -33.45 -44.47
CA SER A 127 12.11 -34.64 -45.21
C SER A 127 12.10 -35.88 -44.31
N GLU A 128 11.63 -36.99 -44.88
CA GLU A 128 11.42 -38.30 -44.27
C GLU A 128 12.69 -38.94 -43.71
N MET A 129 12.59 -39.56 -42.53
CA MET A 129 13.48 -40.67 -42.17
C MET A 129 12.70 -41.73 -41.37
N LYS A 130 12.39 -42.84 -42.05
CA LYS A 130 11.82 -44.06 -41.46
C LYS A 130 12.88 -44.76 -40.62
N ILE A 131 12.61 -44.99 -39.33
CA ILE A 131 13.29 -46.03 -38.55
C ILE A 131 12.21 -46.91 -37.90
N HIS A 132 12.30 -48.21 -38.18
CA HIS A 132 11.48 -49.28 -37.66
C HIS A 132 11.60 -49.41 -36.13
N ILE A 133 10.48 -49.35 -35.41
CA ILE A 133 10.37 -49.85 -34.03
C ILE A 133 9.29 -50.95 -34.01
N ARG A 134 9.73 -52.17 -33.66
CA ARG A 134 8.86 -53.29 -33.33
C ARG A 134 8.17 -53.02 -31.98
N SER A 135 6.85 -52.86 -32.05
CA SER A 135 5.83 -53.34 -31.12
C SER A 135 6.24 -53.69 -29.67
N CYS A 136 5.72 -52.92 -28.71
CA CYS A 136 4.86 -53.48 -27.65
C CYS A 136 3.81 -52.43 -27.25
N LEU A 137 2.55 -52.81 -27.45
CA LEU A 137 1.34 -52.01 -27.28
C LEU A 137 0.99 -51.80 -25.80
N VAL A 138 0.65 -50.57 -25.41
CA VAL A 138 -0.56 -50.29 -24.61
C VAL A 138 -1.21 -49.02 -25.15
N SER A 139 -2.50 -49.14 -25.45
CA SER A 139 -3.36 -48.22 -26.19
C SER A 139 -3.76 -46.98 -25.38
N VAL A 140 -3.55 -45.79 -25.94
CA VAL A 140 -4.36 -44.59 -25.65
C VAL A 140 -4.96 -44.13 -26.98
N ARG A 141 -6.29 -44.20 -27.11
CA ARG A 141 -7.01 -43.64 -28.25
C ARG A 141 -7.18 -42.14 -28.07
N VAL A 142 -6.70 -41.41 -29.06
CA VAL A 142 -7.07 -40.03 -29.39
C VAL A 142 -8.38 -40.08 -30.19
N LEU A 143 -9.28 -39.12 -29.95
CA LEU A 143 -10.28 -38.73 -30.94
C LEU A 143 -10.29 -37.20 -31.06
N ASP A 144 -10.42 -36.78 -32.30
CA ASP A 144 -10.04 -35.50 -32.89
C ASP A 144 -10.99 -34.32 -32.66
N PHE A 145 -10.41 -33.15 -32.94
CA PHE A 145 -10.98 -31.81 -33.17
C PHE A 145 -12.19 -31.74 -34.13
N ILE A 146 -13.17 -30.85 -33.84
CA ILE A 146 -13.90 -30.01 -34.83
C ILE A 146 -14.33 -28.66 -34.19
N PRO A 147 -14.24 -27.49 -34.89
CA PRO A 147 -14.43 -26.12 -34.36
C PRO A 147 -15.74 -25.42 -34.80
N VAL A 148 -16.26 -24.44 -34.03
CA VAL A 148 -17.35 -23.49 -34.43
C VAL A 148 -17.19 -22.19 -33.61
N ARG A 149 -16.82 -21.03 -34.19
CA ARG A 149 -17.61 -19.97 -34.89
C ARG A 149 -18.74 -19.31 -34.07
N GLU A 150 -18.62 -17.98 -33.95
CA GLU A 150 -19.61 -16.88 -33.90
C GLU A 150 -20.98 -17.01 -33.18
N LEU A 151 -21.42 -15.84 -32.68
CA LEU A 151 -22.75 -15.37 -32.25
C LEU A 151 -22.92 -15.22 -30.72
N CYS A 152 -22.80 -14.00 -30.19
CA CYS A 152 -23.76 -12.88 -30.17
C CYS A 152 -24.94 -13.03 -29.20
N VAL A 153 -24.91 -12.11 -28.21
CA VAL A 153 -25.99 -11.16 -27.85
C VAL A 153 -27.06 -11.58 -26.83
N CYS A 154 -27.27 -10.62 -25.91
CA CYS A 154 -28.36 -10.42 -24.95
C CYS A 154 -28.45 -11.38 -23.77
N GLY A 155 -28.56 -10.94 -22.53
CA GLY A 155 -29.12 -9.66 -22.08
C GLY A 155 -30.33 -9.96 -21.20
N SER A 156 -30.10 -9.87 -19.89
CA SER A 156 -31.04 -9.36 -18.91
C SER A 156 -32.20 -10.23 -18.40
N LEU A 157 -32.47 -9.95 -17.11
CA LEU A 157 -33.75 -9.94 -16.40
C LEU A 157 -34.15 -11.16 -15.54
N VAL A 158 -34.17 -10.85 -14.23
CA VAL A 158 -35.36 -10.90 -13.36
C VAL A 158 -35.59 -12.17 -12.55
N CYS A 159 -35.38 -12.01 -11.23
CA CYS A 159 -36.24 -12.64 -10.24
C CYS A 159 -37.56 -11.86 -10.17
N ALA A 160 -38.67 -12.52 -10.51
CA ALA A 160 -40.00 -12.10 -10.10
C ALA A 160 -40.77 -13.32 -9.57
N ASN A 161 -41.35 -13.14 -8.39
CA ASN A 161 -42.19 -14.03 -7.60
C ASN A 161 -43.30 -14.73 -8.41
N VAL A 162 -43.57 -16.02 -8.17
CA VAL A 162 -44.93 -16.55 -7.87
C VAL A 162 -44.82 -17.86 -7.07
N SER A 163 -45.65 -17.95 -6.02
CA SER A 163 -45.93 -19.09 -5.12
C SER A 163 -46.57 -20.34 -5.82
N PRO A 164 -46.72 -21.48 -5.11
CA PRO A 164 -46.79 -22.82 -5.69
C PRO A 164 -48.23 -23.36 -5.85
N LEU A 165 -48.43 -24.27 -6.81
CA LEU A 165 -49.63 -25.14 -6.88
C LEU A 165 -49.27 -26.60 -7.25
N SER A 166 -49.31 -27.43 -6.21
CA SER A 166 -49.95 -28.75 -6.08
C SER A 166 -49.88 -29.82 -7.19
N PHE A 167 -49.20 -30.92 -6.80
CA PHE A 167 -49.62 -32.34 -6.79
C PHE A 167 -50.16 -33.03 -8.06
N SER A 168 -49.45 -34.09 -8.48
CA SER A 168 -49.97 -35.48 -8.46
C SER A 168 -48.86 -36.53 -8.63
N SER A 169 -48.56 -37.22 -7.52
CA SER A 169 -47.93 -38.57 -7.38
C SER A 169 -48.82 -39.68 -8.02
N PRO A 170 -48.47 -40.99 -8.06
CA PRO A 170 -47.51 -41.77 -7.23
C PRO A 170 -46.68 -42.81 -8.04
N SER A 171 -45.77 -43.68 -7.58
CA SER A 171 -45.23 -44.17 -6.29
C SER A 171 -44.09 -45.15 -6.65
N PHE A 172 -43.00 -45.26 -5.86
CA PHE A 172 -42.68 -46.47 -5.06
C PHE A 172 -41.38 -46.35 -4.23
N SER A 173 -41.55 -46.74 -2.96
CA SER A 173 -40.61 -47.31 -1.95
C SER A 173 -39.31 -46.60 -1.53
N GLY A 174 -39.34 -46.10 -0.28
CA GLY A 174 -38.49 -46.65 0.78
C GLY A 174 -37.31 -45.80 1.27
N SER A 175 -37.48 -45.09 2.39
CA SER A 175 -36.64 -45.16 3.62
C SER A 175 -36.85 -43.95 4.55
N THR A 176 -37.31 -44.30 5.75
CA THR A 176 -37.60 -43.63 7.03
C THR A 176 -36.87 -42.33 7.42
N VAL A 177 -37.64 -41.38 7.94
CA VAL A 177 -37.24 -40.18 8.72
C VAL A 177 -37.45 -40.44 10.21
N SER A 178 -36.54 -39.97 11.08
CA SER A 178 -36.82 -39.68 12.49
C SER A 178 -36.09 -38.40 12.94
N TYR A 179 -36.84 -37.45 13.49
CA TYR A 179 -36.36 -36.25 14.21
C TYR A 179 -36.17 -36.56 15.69
N PHE A 180 -35.18 -35.95 16.36
CA PHE A 180 -35.27 -35.68 17.81
C PHE A 180 -34.63 -34.34 18.22
N VAL A 181 -35.27 -33.80 19.26
CA VAL A 181 -35.23 -32.47 19.87
C VAL A 181 -33.98 -32.25 20.74
N ALA A 182 -33.47 -31.02 20.74
CA ALA A 182 -32.35 -30.59 21.58
C ALA A 182 -32.71 -30.51 23.08
N LYS A 183 -31.76 -30.86 23.96
CA LYS A 183 -31.69 -30.39 25.35
C LYS A 183 -30.40 -29.59 25.57
N ARG A 184 -30.53 -28.56 26.42
CA ARG A 184 -29.59 -27.47 26.70
C ARG A 184 -28.19 -27.91 27.15
N GLY A 185 -27.19 -27.15 26.69
CA GLY A 185 -25.90 -26.96 27.35
C GLY A 185 -24.78 -27.85 26.82
N ASP A 186 -24.14 -27.43 25.71
CA ASP A 186 -22.70 -27.53 25.39
C ASP A 186 -22.46 -27.33 23.87
N PRO A 187 -21.32 -26.75 23.43
CA PRO A 187 -21.13 -26.31 22.05
C PRO A 187 -20.88 -27.48 21.07
N ILE A 188 -21.73 -27.60 20.05
CA ILE A 188 -21.53 -28.48 18.89
C ILE A 188 -20.68 -27.74 17.84
N CYS A 189 -19.47 -28.22 17.57
CA CYS A 189 -18.72 -27.89 16.36
C CYS A 189 -19.31 -28.65 15.16
N VAL A 190 -19.81 -27.93 14.16
CA VAL A 190 -20.17 -28.50 12.85
C VAL A 190 -18.95 -28.41 11.94
N LEU A 191 -18.29 -29.53 11.71
CA LEU A 191 -17.26 -29.71 10.68
C LEU A 191 -17.91 -30.48 9.51
N VAL A 192 -18.18 -29.78 8.41
CA VAL A 192 -18.55 -30.42 7.13
C VAL A 192 -17.25 -30.77 6.41
N ALA A 193 -16.90 -32.06 6.40
CA ALA A 193 -15.79 -32.59 5.61
C ALA A 193 -16.32 -33.29 4.34
N LYS A 194 -15.71 -33.01 3.19
CA LYS A 194 -15.86 -33.78 1.94
C LYS A 194 -14.49 -34.08 1.33
N GLY A 195 -14.10 -35.36 1.37
CA GLY A 195 -13.08 -36.06 0.54
C GLY A 195 -11.61 -35.61 0.69
N VAL A 196 -10.56 -36.46 0.74
CA VAL A 196 -10.37 -37.87 0.37
C VAL A 196 -9.29 -38.49 1.31
N SER A 197 -9.46 -39.80 1.54
CA SER A 197 -8.82 -40.75 2.47
C SER A 197 -7.27 -40.87 2.46
N THR A 198 -6.62 -41.08 3.63
CA THR A 198 -6.09 -42.42 4.05
C THR A 198 -5.45 -42.47 5.46
N VAL A 199 -5.95 -43.44 6.25
CA VAL A 199 -5.40 -44.23 7.38
C VAL A 199 -4.95 -43.52 8.69
N VAL A 200 -5.76 -43.69 9.74
CA VAL A 200 -5.35 -43.62 11.16
C VAL A 200 -5.76 -44.94 11.82
N GLU A 201 -4.78 -45.71 12.32
CA GLU A 201 -5.03 -46.77 13.29
C GLU A 201 -5.23 -46.16 14.68
N ALA A 202 -6.33 -46.55 15.32
CA ALA A 202 -6.68 -46.23 16.69
C ALA A 202 -6.19 -47.35 17.63
N ALA A 203 -5.60 -46.98 18.77
CA ALA A 203 -5.49 -47.86 19.92
C ALA A 203 -5.90 -47.10 21.19
N MET A 204 -7.11 -47.42 21.65
CA MET A 204 -7.69 -47.19 22.97
C MET A 204 -6.84 -47.85 24.05
N VAL A 205 -6.55 -47.18 25.20
CA VAL A 205 -6.66 -47.78 26.55
C VAL A 205 -6.85 -46.67 27.61
N CYS A 206 -8.08 -46.64 28.15
CA CYS A 206 -8.49 -46.53 29.56
C CYS A 206 -7.71 -45.63 30.55
N MET A 207 -8.36 -44.56 31.03
CA MET A 207 -8.14 -44.02 32.38
C MET A 207 -9.22 -44.54 33.32
N CYS A 208 -8.81 -45.11 34.45
CA CYS A 208 -9.66 -45.21 35.63
C CYS A 208 -8.87 -44.60 36.80
N GLY A 209 -9.44 -43.56 37.41
CA GLY A 209 -8.83 -42.87 38.54
C GLY A 209 -9.06 -43.58 39.86
N MET A 210 -8.34 -43.15 40.90
CA MET A 210 -8.90 -43.01 42.25
C MET A 210 -7.94 -42.27 43.19
N THR A 211 -8.59 -41.53 44.07
CA THR A 211 -8.21 -40.77 45.26
C THR A 211 -7.26 -41.47 46.24
N GLY A 212 -6.50 -40.70 47.04
CA GLY A 212 -6.07 -41.14 48.38
C GLY A 212 -4.73 -40.60 48.87
N ALA A 213 -4.74 -40.05 50.08
CA ALA A 213 -3.60 -39.44 50.78
C ALA A 213 -2.75 -40.44 51.59
N VAL A 214 -1.62 -39.94 52.14
CA VAL A 214 -0.93 -40.32 53.40
C VAL A 214 0.39 -41.15 53.34
N LYS A 215 1.47 -40.47 53.78
CA LYS A 215 2.66 -40.83 54.61
C LYS A 215 3.67 -41.96 54.29
N ARG A 216 4.95 -41.53 54.43
CA ARG A 216 6.14 -42.14 55.11
C ARG A 216 6.87 -43.35 54.49
N GLY A 217 8.13 -43.09 54.13
CA GLY A 217 9.33 -43.72 54.72
C GLY A 217 9.82 -45.06 54.14
N GLY A 218 11.10 -45.13 53.76
CA GLY A 218 11.84 -46.40 53.62
C GLY A 218 12.92 -46.41 52.53
N CYS A 219 14.18 -46.49 52.95
CA CYS A 219 15.37 -46.72 52.13
C CYS A 219 15.39 -48.10 51.45
N GLY A 220 16.06 -48.22 50.30
CA GLY A 220 16.49 -49.51 49.74
C GLY A 220 16.98 -49.41 48.29
N TRP A 221 18.28 -49.64 48.09
CA TRP A 221 19.02 -49.48 46.84
C TRP A 221 18.78 -50.59 45.81
N THR A 222 18.78 -50.29 44.50
CA THR A 222 19.53 -51.01 43.42
C THR A 222 19.33 -50.41 42.00
N VAL A 223 20.40 -49.77 41.49
CA VAL A 223 21.06 -49.77 40.15
C VAL A 223 20.22 -49.86 38.83
N PRO A 224 20.59 -49.11 37.75
CA PRO A 224 19.66 -48.43 36.87
C PRO A 224 19.40 -49.12 35.53
N GLN A 225 18.13 -49.16 35.09
CA GLN A 225 17.80 -49.28 33.67
C GLN A 225 17.58 -47.89 33.08
N ARG A 226 18.60 -47.37 32.41
CA ARG A 226 18.48 -46.21 31.51
C ARG A 226 17.57 -46.57 30.34
N TRP A 227 16.28 -46.32 30.51
CA TRP A 227 15.40 -46.03 29.38
C TRP A 227 15.44 -44.53 29.15
N PHE A 228 16.25 -44.10 28.19
CA PHE A 228 16.06 -42.79 27.58
C PHE A 228 14.71 -42.82 26.88
N SER A 229 13.64 -42.42 27.59
CA SER A 229 12.45 -41.92 26.94
C SER A 229 12.85 -40.63 26.23
N MET A 230 13.31 -40.75 24.98
CA MET A 230 13.22 -39.65 24.03
C MET A 230 11.73 -39.46 23.78
N SER A 231 11.05 -38.80 24.72
CA SER A 231 9.85 -38.06 24.38
C SER A 231 10.29 -37.05 23.34
N ARG A 232 10.09 -37.39 22.06
CA ARG A 232 9.92 -36.38 21.01
C ARG A 232 8.69 -35.60 21.43
N MET A 233 8.85 -34.64 22.34
CA MET A 233 7.99 -33.46 22.34
C MET A 233 8.06 -32.99 20.90
N ALA A 234 6.96 -33.17 20.17
CA ALA A 234 6.71 -32.39 18.98
C ALA A 234 6.79 -30.94 19.46
N ARG A 235 7.99 -30.34 19.39
CA ARG A 235 8.17 -28.91 19.54
C ARG A 235 7.25 -28.36 18.48
N LYS A 236 6.08 -27.82 18.89
CA LYS A 236 5.34 -26.89 18.04
C LYS A 236 6.40 -25.93 17.55
N THR A 237 6.65 -25.93 16.25
CA THR A 237 7.69 -25.10 15.65
C THR A 237 7.40 -23.67 16.09
N ALA A 238 8.25 -23.14 16.97
CA ALA A 238 8.07 -21.80 17.49
C ALA A 238 8.05 -20.85 16.29
N LYS A 239 7.04 -19.99 16.22
CA LYS A 239 6.94 -19.03 15.12
C LYS A 239 8.15 -18.09 15.22
N VAL A 240 8.83 -17.88 14.10
CA VAL A 240 10.02 -16.99 14.03
C VAL A 240 9.60 -15.53 14.14
N LEU A 241 8.52 -15.14 13.45
CA LEU A 241 7.92 -13.82 13.55
C LEU A 241 6.72 -13.86 14.51
N THR A 242 6.83 -13.14 15.63
CA THR A 242 5.81 -12.96 16.66
C THR A 242 5.73 -11.46 17.02
N LEU A 243 4.77 -11.06 17.86
CA LEU A 243 4.71 -9.69 18.39
C LEU A 243 6.00 -9.31 19.14
N ASP A 244 6.67 -10.28 19.77
CA ASP A 244 7.92 -10.04 20.50
C ASP A 244 9.11 -9.86 19.55
N SER A 245 9.14 -10.58 18.42
CA SER A 245 10.27 -10.55 17.47
C SER A 245 10.09 -9.64 16.25
N MET A 246 8.91 -9.04 16.06
CA MET A 246 8.67 -8.10 14.96
C MET A 246 9.26 -6.71 15.21
N ASN A 247 9.47 -5.96 14.13
CA ASN A 247 9.98 -4.59 14.16
C ASN A 247 9.16 -3.72 15.15
N PRO A 248 9.77 -3.16 16.21
CA PRO A 248 9.07 -2.32 17.18
C PRO A 248 8.41 -1.09 16.55
N SER A 249 9.02 -0.49 15.54
CA SER A 249 8.47 0.68 14.82
C SER A 249 7.12 0.38 14.15
N ILE A 250 6.89 -0.86 13.72
CA ILE A 250 5.61 -1.30 13.15
C ILE A 250 4.56 -1.53 14.25
N LYS A 251 4.98 -1.89 15.47
CA LYS A 251 4.06 -2.04 16.61
C LYS A 251 3.52 -0.71 17.11
N THR A 252 4.34 0.33 17.05
CA THR A 252 3.98 1.71 17.44
C THR A 252 3.23 2.46 16.35
N MET A 253 3.34 2.02 15.10
CA MET A 253 2.68 2.65 13.97
C MET A 253 1.16 2.48 14.06
N GLU A 254 0.44 3.61 14.11
CA GLU A 254 -1.03 3.64 14.08
C GLU A 254 -1.53 4.38 12.83
N TYR A 255 -2.61 3.88 12.22
CA TYR A 255 -3.26 4.53 11.08
C TYR A 255 -4.79 4.46 11.21
N ALA A 256 -5.36 5.46 11.88
CA ALA A 256 -6.75 5.45 12.33
C ALA A 256 -7.80 5.38 11.20
N VAL A 257 -7.47 5.82 9.98
CA VAL A 257 -8.40 5.84 8.82
C VAL A 257 -8.87 4.42 8.42
N ARG A 258 -8.19 3.37 8.86
CA ARG A 258 -8.58 1.95 8.68
C ARG A 258 -8.63 1.17 10.01
N GLY A 259 -8.91 1.86 11.12
CA GLY A 259 -8.89 1.29 12.47
C GLY A 259 -10.14 0.48 12.87
N PRO A 260 -10.32 0.21 14.19
CA PRO A 260 -11.38 -0.65 14.73
C PRO A 260 -12.80 -0.29 14.29
N LEU A 261 -13.10 1.00 14.11
CA LEU A 261 -14.42 1.46 13.68
C LEU A 261 -14.74 0.98 12.24
N VAL A 262 -13.75 1.00 11.35
CA VAL A 262 -13.89 0.52 9.97
C VAL A 262 -14.08 -1.00 9.94
N ILE A 263 -13.35 -1.72 10.79
CA ILE A 263 -13.50 -3.18 10.96
C ILE A 263 -14.92 -3.50 11.41
N ARG A 264 -15.42 -2.80 12.45
CA ARG A 264 -16.77 -3.00 12.94
C ARG A 264 -17.84 -2.69 11.90
N ALA A 265 -17.65 -1.65 11.09
CA ALA A 265 -18.54 -1.33 9.99
C ALA A 265 -18.61 -2.46 8.94
N VAL A 266 -17.49 -3.13 8.63
CA VAL A 266 -17.49 -4.33 7.75
C VAL A 266 -18.25 -5.50 8.39
N GLU A 267 -18.12 -5.69 9.69
CA GLU A 267 -18.88 -6.74 10.39
C GLU A 267 -20.39 -6.47 10.34
N ILE A 268 -20.81 -5.23 10.56
CA ILE A 268 -22.23 -4.83 10.48
C ILE A 268 -22.77 -5.05 9.05
N GLU A 269 -22.00 -4.74 8.01
CA GLU A 269 -22.37 -5.04 6.62
C GLU A 269 -22.62 -6.54 6.40
N LYS A 270 -21.74 -7.39 6.95
CA LYS A 270 -21.91 -8.86 6.89
C LYS A 270 -23.12 -9.33 7.71
N GLU A 271 -23.37 -8.74 8.87
CA GLU A 271 -24.56 -9.01 9.69
C GLU A 271 -25.84 -8.68 8.92
N LEU A 272 -25.90 -7.51 8.26
CA LEU A 272 -27.04 -7.09 7.43
C LEU A 272 -27.24 -8.03 6.23
N GLN A 273 -26.17 -8.42 5.55
CA GLN A 273 -26.21 -9.41 4.46
C GLN A 273 -26.71 -10.78 4.93
N ALA A 274 -26.40 -11.16 6.18
CA ALA A 274 -26.92 -12.37 6.81
C ALA A 274 -28.37 -12.22 7.34
N GLY A 275 -29.02 -11.06 7.13
CA GLY A 275 -30.40 -10.81 7.50
C GLY A 275 -30.60 -10.30 8.94
N ALA A 276 -29.54 -9.83 9.61
CA ALA A 276 -29.66 -9.21 10.93
C ALA A 276 -30.55 -7.95 10.86
N LYS A 277 -31.46 -7.82 11.82
CA LYS A 277 -32.31 -6.62 11.94
C LYS A 277 -31.56 -5.55 12.74
N LYS A 278 -31.20 -4.45 12.08
CA LYS A 278 -30.62 -3.23 12.68
C LYS A 278 -31.57 -2.04 12.49
N PRO A 279 -31.39 -0.93 13.23
CA PRO A 279 -32.19 0.29 13.05
C PRO A 279 -32.01 1.00 11.69
N PHE A 280 -31.13 0.49 10.84
CA PHE A 280 -30.75 1.01 9.54
C PHE A 280 -30.57 -0.16 8.55
N ALA A 281 -30.73 0.11 7.26
CA ALA A 281 -30.68 -0.91 6.21
C ALA A 281 -29.27 -1.13 5.65
N THR A 282 -28.42 -0.10 5.69
CA THR A 282 -27.08 -0.09 5.09
C THR A 282 -26.10 0.65 5.98
N VAL A 283 -24.81 0.37 5.81
CA VAL A 283 -23.72 1.15 6.40
C VAL A 283 -23.33 2.25 5.43
N ILE A 284 -23.28 3.49 5.90
CA ILE A 284 -22.85 4.66 5.13
C ILE A 284 -21.37 4.92 5.43
N ARG A 285 -20.51 4.75 4.42
CA ARG A 285 -19.05 4.91 4.51
C ARG A 285 -18.63 6.37 4.35
N ALA A 286 -18.87 7.19 5.37
CA ALA A 286 -18.43 8.60 5.42
C ALA A 286 -16.98 8.76 5.94
N ASN A 287 -16.16 7.70 5.87
CA ASN A 287 -14.87 7.63 6.52
C ASN A 287 -13.67 7.77 5.58
N ILE A 288 -13.84 7.65 4.26
CA ILE A 288 -12.75 7.70 3.27
C ILE A 288 -13.12 8.60 2.08
N GLY A 289 -12.20 9.50 1.71
CA GLY A 289 -12.34 10.31 0.49
C GLY A 289 -11.95 9.49 -0.74
N ASP A 290 -12.81 8.55 -1.13
CA ASP A 290 -12.71 7.79 -2.38
C ASP A 290 -13.86 8.20 -3.29
N ALA A 291 -13.60 9.22 -4.11
CA ALA A 291 -14.60 9.89 -4.92
C ALA A 291 -15.44 8.94 -5.78
N HIS A 292 -14.82 7.96 -6.44
CA HIS A 292 -15.53 7.01 -7.30
C HIS A 292 -16.33 5.97 -6.50
N ALA A 293 -15.82 5.52 -5.36
CA ALA A 293 -16.61 4.67 -4.46
C ALA A 293 -17.85 5.40 -3.92
N MET A 294 -17.77 6.73 -3.87
CA MET A 294 -18.83 7.64 -3.44
C MET A 294 -19.74 8.11 -4.59
N GLY A 295 -19.52 7.61 -5.81
CA GLY A 295 -20.41 7.81 -6.95
C GLY A 295 -19.96 8.86 -7.97
N GLN A 296 -18.87 9.61 -7.69
CA GLN A 296 -18.33 10.60 -8.62
C GLN A 296 -18.10 9.96 -9.99
N LYS A 297 -18.63 10.59 -11.03
CA LYS A 297 -18.42 10.13 -12.40
C LYS A 297 -16.95 10.37 -12.82
N PRO A 298 -16.27 9.38 -13.40
CA PRO A 298 -14.93 9.58 -13.93
C PRO A 298 -14.92 10.56 -15.10
N ILE A 299 -13.83 11.34 -15.23
CA ILE A 299 -13.62 12.25 -16.35
C ILE A 299 -13.38 11.47 -17.65
N THR A 300 -14.16 11.75 -18.69
CA THR A 300 -14.17 10.98 -19.94
C THR A 300 -12.82 10.99 -20.63
N PHE A 301 -12.21 12.17 -20.78
CA PHE A 301 -10.92 12.32 -21.46
C PHE A 301 -9.81 11.50 -20.79
N LEU A 302 -9.76 11.50 -19.45
CA LEU A 302 -8.81 10.71 -18.67
C LEU A 302 -8.99 9.21 -18.95
N ARG A 303 -10.23 8.72 -18.93
CA ARG A 303 -10.54 7.31 -19.21
C ARG A 303 -10.18 6.92 -20.64
N GLN A 304 -10.45 7.77 -21.61
CA GLN A 304 -10.10 7.53 -23.01
C GLN A 304 -8.59 7.43 -23.22
N VAL A 305 -7.81 8.33 -22.63
CA VAL A 305 -6.34 8.30 -22.72
C VAL A 305 -5.76 7.07 -22.05
N VAL A 306 -6.17 6.75 -20.81
CA VAL A 306 -5.68 5.56 -20.09
C VAL A 306 -6.07 4.28 -20.82
N ALA A 307 -7.32 4.16 -21.28
CA ALA A 307 -7.77 3.00 -22.05
C ALA A 307 -7.00 2.84 -23.38
N GLY A 308 -6.75 3.95 -24.08
CA GLY A 308 -5.95 3.96 -25.31
C GLY A 308 -4.50 3.55 -25.07
N CYS A 309 -3.91 3.94 -23.94
CA CYS A 309 -2.56 3.52 -23.56
C CYS A 309 -2.47 2.01 -23.26
N VAL A 310 -3.53 1.43 -22.68
CA VAL A 310 -3.61 -0.02 -22.41
C VAL A 310 -3.86 -0.81 -23.69
N ASN A 311 -4.79 -0.35 -24.52
CA ASN A 311 -5.19 -1.02 -25.75
C ASN A 311 -5.39 0.00 -26.88
N PRO A 312 -4.33 0.31 -27.66
CA PRO A 312 -4.42 1.29 -28.75
C PRO A 312 -5.48 0.99 -29.81
N ALA A 313 -5.95 -0.26 -29.94
CA ALA A 313 -7.01 -0.62 -30.89
C ALA A 313 -8.36 0.06 -30.59
N VAL A 314 -8.60 0.47 -29.33
CA VAL A 314 -9.84 1.18 -28.95
C VAL A 314 -9.85 2.63 -29.42
N LEU A 315 -8.74 3.14 -29.97
CA LEU A 315 -8.62 4.54 -30.37
C LEU A 315 -9.33 4.89 -31.68
N HIS A 316 -9.78 3.93 -32.50
CA HIS A 316 -10.33 4.21 -33.83
C HIS A 316 -11.39 5.33 -33.83
N SER A 317 -12.33 5.29 -32.87
CA SER A 317 -13.40 6.27 -32.68
C SER A 317 -13.07 7.41 -31.71
N ALA A 318 -11.86 7.44 -31.15
CA ALA A 318 -11.46 8.47 -30.19
C ALA A 318 -11.20 9.84 -30.87
N PRO A 319 -11.43 10.94 -30.14
CA PRO A 319 -11.01 12.29 -30.56
C PRO A 319 -9.52 12.38 -30.93
N ALA A 320 -9.17 13.35 -31.78
CA ALA A 320 -7.79 13.52 -32.27
C ALA A 320 -6.80 13.83 -31.13
N ASP A 321 -7.17 14.73 -30.22
CA ASP A 321 -6.38 15.10 -29.05
C ASP A 321 -6.15 13.89 -28.10
N VAL A 322 -7.13 13.01 -27.91
CA VAL A 322 -6.92 11.73 -27.19
C VAL A 322 -5.86 10.88 -27.88
N LYS A 323 -5.96 10.69 -29.20
CA LYS A 323 -5.00 9.90 -29.99
C LYS A 323 -3.59 10.47 -29.86
N ASP A 324 -3.46 11.80 -29.89
CA ASP A 324 -2.19 12.49 -29.76
C ASP A 324 -1.57 12.31 -28.37
N ARG A 325 -2.37 12.43 -27.30
CA ARG A 325 -1.90 12.16 -25.93
C ARG A 325 -1.42 10.71 -25.79
N VAL A 326 -2.21 9.75 -26.25
CA VAL A 326 -1.85 8.31 -26.17
C VAL A 326 -0.59 8.02 -26.97
N LYS A 327 -0.50 8.51 -28.20
CA LYS A 327 0.69 8.33 -29.05
C LYS A 327 1.93 8.89 -28.35
N ARG A 328 1.85 10.09 -27.78
CA ARG A 328 2.97 10.74 -27.09
C ARG A 328 3.44 9.96 -25.86
N ILE A 329 2.51 9.51 -25.02
CA ILE A 329 2.82 8.68 -23.85
C ILE A 329 3.49 7.38 -24.28
N LEU A 330 2.92 6.67 -25.26
CA LEU A 330 3.48 5.41 -25.75
C LEU A 330 4.84 5.62 -26.44
N ASP A 331 5.05 6.69 -27.19
CA ASP A 331 6.34 7.01 -27.80
C ASP A 331 7.43 7.27 -26.72
N GLY A 332 7.05 7.77 -25.54
CA GLY A 332 7.93 7.87 -24.37
C GLY A 332 8.21 6.54 -23.66
N CYS A 333 7.38 5.52 -23.88
CA CYS A 333 7.56 4.18 -23.29
C CYS A 333 8.54 3.33 -24.11
N LYS A 334 9.44 2.60 -23.42
CA LYS A 334 10.28 1.58 -24.06
C LYS A 334 9.40 0.51 -24.71
N GLY A 335 9.62 0.22 -25.99
CA GLY A 335 8.81 -0.73 -26.75
C GLY A 335 7.36 -0.28 -27.00
N ARG A 336 7.06 1.01 -26.83
CA ARG A 336 5.72 1.59 -27.04
C ARG A 336 4.62 0.91 -26.24
N SER A 337 4.95 0.48 -25.01
CA SER A 337 4.04 -0.28 -24.16
C SER A 337 4.09 0.24 -22.72
N VAL A 338 2.92 0.47 -22.14
CA VAL A 338 2.77 0.77 -20.71
C VAL A 338 3.08 -0.42 -19.79
N GLY A 339 3.34 -1.61 -20.36
CA GLY A 339 3.84 -2.77 -19.62
C GLY A 339 5.35 -2.73 -19.35
N SER A 340 6.09 -1.84 -20.01
CA SER A 340 7.53 -1.67 -19.78
C SER A 340 7.81 -0.81 -18.56
N TYR A 341 8.94 -1.04 -17.89
CA TYR A 341 9.44 -0.08 -16.89
C TYR A 341 9.78 1.26 -17.55
N SER A 342 9.39 2.36 -16.90
CA SER A 342 9.95 3.68 -17.19
C SER A 342 11.29 3.87 -16.48
N ASP A 343 11.92 5.02 -16.66
CA ASP A 343 13.02 5.42 -15.78
C ASP A 343 12.51 5.67 -14.36
N SER A 344 13.40 5.59 -13.37
CA SER A 344 13.00 5.58 -11.96
C SER A 344 12.28 6.83 -11.46
N PRO A 345 12.67 8.05 -11.90
CA PRO A 345 11.88 9.25 -11.63
C PRO A 345 10.56 9.31 -12.42
N GLY A 346 10.34 8.42 -13.38
CA GLY A 346 9.19 8.42 -14.28
C GLY A 346 9.53 8.84 -15.71
N LEU A 347 8.56 8.64 -16.61
CA LEU A 347 8.64 9.00 -18.03
C LEU A 347 8.99 10.48 -18.19
N GLU A 348 10.09 10.75 -18.88
CA GLU A 348 10.58 12.11 -19.11
C GLU A 348 9.53 13.02 -19.74
N VAL A 349 8.81 12.51 -20.75
CA VAL A 349 7.76 13.27 -21.45
C VAL A 349 6.70 13.80 -20.49
N ILE A 350 6.33 13.01 -19.48
CA ILE A 350 5.32 13.37 -18.47
C ILE A 350 5.93 14.30 -17.41
N ARG A 351 7.18 14.06 -17.00
CA ARG A 351 7.88 14.95 -16.06
C ARG A 351 8.03 16.37 -16.62
N ARG A 352 8.25 16.49 -17.93
CA ARG A 352 8.26 17.79 -18.63
C ARG A 352 6.90 18.47 -18.57
N ASP A 353 5.80 17.74 -18.79
CA ASP A 353 4.46 18.34 -18.65
C ASP A 353 4.16 18.76 -17.22
N VAL A 354 4.63 18.02 -16.22
CA VAL A 354 4.49 18.42 -14.81
C VAL A 354 5.20 19.74 -14.58
N ALA A 355 6.43 19.89 -15.08
CA ALA A 355 7.17 21.15 -14.97
C ALA A 355 6.45 22.31 -15.69
N ASP A 356 5.93 22.09 -16.90
CA ASP A 356 5.16 23.08 -17.64
C ASP A 356 3.86 23.46 -16.93
N TYR A 357 3.17 22.49 -16.33
CA TYR A 357 1.97 22.70 -15.50
C TYR A 357 2.28 23.56 -14.28
N ILE A 358 3.35 23.24 -13.54
CA ILE A 358 3.79 24.00 -12.38
C ILE A 358 4.13 25.43 -12.80
N ARG A 359 4.89 25.59 -13.90
CA ARG A 359 5.24 26.90 -14.45
C ARG A 359 4.00 27.72 -14.80
N ALA A 360 3.03 27.13 -15.49
CA ALA A 360 1.80 27.81 -15.88
C ALA A 360 0.95 28.20 -14.65
N ARG A 361 0.77 27.28 -13.70
CA ARG A 361 0.05 27.51 -12.44
C ARG A 361 0.69 28.62 -11.60
N ASP A 362 2.02 28.65 -11.55
CA ASP A 362 2.79 29.56 -10.71
C ASP A 362 3.16 30.88 -11.42
N GLY A 363 2.45 31.24 -12.49
CA GLY A 363 2.59 32.56 -13.14
C GLY A 363 3.88 32.75 -13.93
N GLY A 364 4.48 31.66 -14.43
CA GLY A 364 5.69 31.68 -15.24
C GLY A 364 6.98 31.38 -14.48
N ILE A 365 6.90 31.11 -13.17
CA ILE A 365 8.05 30.68 -12.36
C ILE A 365 8.55 29.32 -12.87
N GLU A 366 9.83 29.23 -13.22
CA GLU A 366 10.41 28.04 -13.82
C GLU A 366 10.32 26.80 -12.91
N SER A 367 10.13 25.64 -13.52
CA SER A 367 10.24 24.32 -12.90
C SER A 367 11.17 23.47 -13.75
N ASN A 368 12.15 22.83 -13.12
CA ASN A 368 13.01 21.88 -13.82
C ASN A 368 12.38 20.48 -13.74
N TRP A 369 12.15 19.85 -14.88
CA TRP A 369 11.63 18.48 -14.97
C TRP A 369 12.57 17.43 -14.34
N GLU A 370 13.85 17.75 -14.12
CA GLU A 370 14.81 16.93 -13.38
C GLU A 370 14.59 16.98 -11.85
N ASP A 371 13.88 17.99 -11.36
CA ASP A 371 13.45 18.13 -9.96
C ASP A 371 12.13 17.38 -9.71
N VAL A 372 11.47 16.92 -10.78
CA VAL A 372 10.20 16.19 -10.72
C VAL A 372 10.44 14.69 -10.65
N MET A 373 9.77 14.05 -9.70
CA MET A 373 9.65 12.60 -9.60
C MET A 373 8.18 12.20 -9.63
N LEU A 374 7.80 11.28 -10.52
CA LEU A 374 6.50 10.63 -10.52
C LEU A 374 6.46 9.55 -9.43
N CYS A 375 5.28 9.36 -8.82
CA CYS A 375 5.09 8.57 -7.61
C CYS A 375 3.85 7.68 -7.71
N GLY A 376 3.80 6.60 -6.92
CA GLY A 376 2.60 5.78 -6.68
C GLY A 376 1.54 6.49 -5.83
N GLY A 377 1.06 7.64 -6.30
CA GLY A 377 0.36 8.66 -5.52
C GLY A 377 1.29 9.44 -4.61
N ALA A 378 0.80 10.55 -4.02
CA ALA A 378 1.59 11.40 -3.13
C ALA A 378 2.17 10.63 -1.93
N SER A 379 1.48 9.61 -1.44
CA SER A 379 1.93 8.80 -0.29
C SER A 379 3.31 8.16 -0.50
N ASP A 380 3.61 7.69 -1.71
CA ASP A 380 4.92 7.09 -2.01
C ASP A 380 6.01 8.17 -2.09
N GLY A 381 5.70 9.34 -2.66
CA GLY A 381 6.61 10.49 -2.70
C GLY A 381 6.96 11.00 -1.30
N ILE A 382 5.95 11.26 -0.47
CA ILE A 382 6.12 11.71 0.93
C ILE A 382 7.03 10.75 1.69
N ARG A 383 6.75 9.44 1.63
CA ARG A 383 7.56 8.42 2.31
C ARG A 383 8.97 8.31 1.74
N ALA A 384 9.14 8.50 0.43
CA ALA A 384 10.44 8.44 -0.22
C ALA A 384 11.36 9.59 0.22
N VAL A 385 10.82 10.79 0.44
CA VAL A 385 11.59 11.93 0.94
C VAL A 385 11.79 11.82 2.46
N LEU A 386 10.75 11.46 3.24
CA LEU A 386 10.83 11.32 4.70
C LEU A 386 11.95 10.36 5.16
N LYS A 387 12.12 9.22 4.48
CA LYS A 387 13.16 8.24 4.86
C LYS A 387 14.60 8.78 4.75
N LEU A 388 14.83 9.87 4.01
CA LEU A 388 16.16 10.50 3.91
C LEU A 388 16.62 11.07 5.26
N PHE A 389 15.67 11.41 6.14
CA PHE A 389 15.97 11.98 7.45
C PHE A 389 16.24 10.94 8.53
N ASN A 390 16.11 9.65 8.23
CA ASN A 390 16.28 8.57 9.22
C ASN A 390 17.76 8.36 9.60
N VAL A 391 18.30 9.32 10.35
CA VAL A 391 19.65 9.32 10.89
C VAL A 391 19.64 9.90 12.30
N VAL A 392 20.18 9.14 13.26
CA VAL A 392 20.43 9.62 14.62
C VAL A 392 21.70 10.48 14.59
N GLN A 393 21.60 11.70 15.09
CA GLN A 393 22.70 12.64 15.16
C GLN A 393 22.85 13.13 16.60
N ASP A 394 24.06 13.12 17.14
CA ASP A 394 24.36 13.57 18.51
C ASP A 394 23.49 12.87 19.58
N GLY A 395 23.20 11.58 19.37
CA GLY A 395 22.35 10.76 20.25
C GLY A 395 20.86 11.09 20.19
N LYS A 396 20.42 12.01 19.33
CA LYS A 396 19.03 12.42 19.16
C LYS A 396 18.45 11.92 17.85
N LYS A 397 17.20 11.44 17.92
CA LYS A 397 16.42 11.05 16.74
C LYS A 397 16.10 12.27 15.86
N PRO A 398 15.91 12.09 14.55
CA PRO A 398 15.40 13.14 13.68
C PRO A 398 13.94 13.43 14.06
N GLY A 399 13.56 14.71 14.05
CA GLY A 399 12.22 15.18 14.36
C GLY A 399 11.55 15.81 13.14
N VAL A 400 10.25 15.53 12.95
CA VAL A 400 9.45 16.08 11.85
C VAL A 400 8.25 16.81 12.43
N MET A 401 8.12 18.10 12.11
CA MET A 401 6.99 18.91 12.53
C MET A 401 5.75 18.58 11.70
N ILE A 402 4.63 18.29 12.37
CA ILE A 402 3.37 17.89 11.74
C ILE A 402 2.18 18.63 12.37
N PRO A 403 1.16 19.00 11.56
CA PRO A 403 0.00 19.72 12.06
C PRO A 403 -0.85 18.84 12.95
N ILE A 404 -1.50 19.41 13.95
CA ILE A 404 -2.57 18.76 14.71
C ILE A 404 -3.85 19.61 14.59
N PRO A 405 -4.93 19.07 14.01
CA PRO A 405 -5.08 17.69 13.49
C PRO A 405 -4.26 17.43 12.20
N GLN A 406 -3.86 16.17 12.00
CA GLN A 406 -2.99 15.75 10.89
C GLN A 406 -3.67 14.84 9.87
N TYR A 407 -3.07 14.64 8.69
CA TYR A 407 -3.33 13.44 7.89
C TYR A 407 -2.48 12.26 8.43
N PRO A 408 -3.05 11.13 8.91
CA PRO A 408 -2.31 10.14 9.71
C PRO A 408 -1.21 9.36 8.97
N LEU A 409 -1.05 9.56 7.67
CA LEU A 409 0.10 9.02 6.94
C LEU A 409 1.42 9.52 7.52
N TYR A 410 1.45 10.77 7.98
CA TYR A 410 2.66 11.39 8.52
C TYR A 410 3.09 10.75 9.84
N SER A 411 2.24 10.73 10.87
CA SER A 411 2.53 10.05 12.12
C SER A 411 2.88 8.57 11.92
N ALA A 412 2.15 7.85 11.06
CA ALA A 412 2.44 6.46 10.75
C ALA A 412 3.84 6.27 10.13
N SER A 413 4.20 7.11 9.15
CA SER A 413 5.50 7.02 8.47
C SER A 413 6.66 7.46 9.37
N ILE A 414 6.45 8.47 10.21
CA ILE A 414 7.41 8.91 11.23
C ILE A 414 7.70 7.78 12.21
N ALA A 415 6.65 7.11 12.71
CA ALA A 415 6.78 5.96 13.61
C ALA A 415 7.49 4.79 12.93
N GLU A 416 7.12 4.44 11.70
CA GLU A 416 7.75 3.36 10.93
C GLU A 416 9.25 3.57 10.71
N PHE A 417 9.67 4.82 10.50
CA PHE A 417 11.07 5.20 10.30
C PHE A 417 11.81 5.52 11.62
N ASP A 418 11.22 5.24 12.78
CA ASP A 418 11.81 5.50 14.10
C ASP A 418 12.23 6.97 14.32
N MET A 419 11.42 7.90 13.80
CA MET A 419 11.61 9.34 13.94
C MET A 419 10.66 9.93 14.99
N GLU A 420 10.90 11.17 15.42
CA GLU A 420 10.09 11.86 16.44
C GLU A 420 9.05 12.80 15.80
N PRO A 421 7.74 12.65 16.10
CA PRO A 421 6.74 13.63 15.66
C PRO A 421 6.79 14.89 16.53
N ILE A 422 6.94 16.05 15.90
CA ILE A 422 6.89 17.36 16.55
C ILE A 422 5.53 18.00 16.26
N ASN A 423 4.58 17.77 17.16
CA ASN A 423 3.21 18.24 16.98
C ASN A 423 3.12 19.76 17.20
N TYR A 424 2.56 20.47 16.22
CA TYR A 424 2.14 21.85 16.36
C TYR A 424 0.61 21.94 16.14
N TYR A 425 -0.08 22.78 16.91
CA TYR A 425 -1.53 22.88 16.88
C TYR A 425 -2.01 23.94 15.89
N MET A 426 -2.94 23.56 15.03
CA MET A 426 -3.63 24.50 14.13
C MET A 426 -4.60 25.36 14.95
N ASN A 427 -4.78 26.64 14.59
CA ASN A 427 -5.67 27.54 15.32
C ASN A 427 -7.11 27.43 14.83
N GLU A 428 -7.89 26.56 15.48
CA GLU A 428 -9.31 26.34 15.19
C GLU A 428 -10.14 27.63 15.14
N SER A 429 -9.95 28.52 16.12
CA SER A 429 -10.70 29.78 16.24
C SER A 429 -10.42 30.76 15.09
N ASN A 430 -9.28 30.59 14.42
CA ASN A 430 -8.87 31.39 13.26
C ASN A 430 -8.85 30.53 11.99
N LYS A 431 -9.96 29.82 11.72
CA LYS A 431 -10.17 29.01 10.51
C LYS A 431 -9.05 27.97 10.27
N TRP A 432 -8.50 27.38 11.33
CA TRP A 432 -7.37 26.46 11.27
C TRP A 432 -6.12 27.05 10.59
N GLY A 433 -5.89 28.35 10.74
CA GLY A 433 -4.63 28.99 10.32
C GLY A 433 -3.43 28.55 11.17
N LEU A 434 -2.24 28.84 10.67
CA LEU A 434 -0.97 28.57 11.37
C LEU A 434 -0.47 29.80 12.12
N ASP A 435 -0.02 29.61 13.35
CA ASP A 435 0.62 30.67 14.16
C ASP A 435 2.12 30.38 14.31
N VAL A 436 2.96 31.34 13.93
CA VAL A 436 4.42 31.25 14.07
C VAL A 436 4.84 31.07 15.53
N ALA A 437 4.13 31.67 16.49
CA ALA A 437 4.43 31.52 17.91
C ALA A 437 4.25 30.06 18.37
N GLU A 438 3.22 29.38 17.85
CA GLU A 438 2.95 27.97 18.12
C GLU A 438 4.01 27.06 17.45
N LEU A 439 4.39 27.35 16.20
CA LEU A 439 5.48 26.65 15.53
C LEU A 439 6.80 26.78 16.33
N LYS A 440 7.09 27.99 16.81
CA LYS A 440 8.28 28.29 17.61
C LYS A 440 8.27 27.55 18.95
N ARG A 441 7.14 27.54 19.66
CA ARG A 441 6.95 26.76 20.89
C ARG A 441 7.23 25.27 20.65
N ALA A 442 6.68 24.70 19.58
CA ALA A 442 6.81 23.29 19.26
C ALA A 442 8.27 22.91 18.96
N VAL A 443 8.95 23.67 18.09
CA VAL A 443 10.34 23.38 17.70
C VAL A 443 11.31 23.56 18.87
N ASP A 444 11.15 24.60 19.68
CA ASP A 444 12.04 24.86 20.82
C ASP A 444 11.92 23.80 21.91
N LYS A 445 10.69 23.33 22.18
CA LYS A 445 10.47 22.19 23.08
C LYS A 445 11.12 20.91 22.52
N ALA A 446 10.93 20.63 21.23
CA ALA A 446 11.41 19.42 20.59
C ALA A 446 12.94 19.32 20.51
N ARG A 447 13.66 20.45 20.39
CA ARG A 447 15.13 20.49 20.40
C ARG A 447 15.76 19.87 21.66
N GLN A 448 14.99 19.74 22.74
CA GLN A 448 15.44 19.10 23.98
C GLN A 448 15.57 17.58 23.82
N THR A 449 14.72 16.96 23.00
CA THR A 449 14.59 15.49 22.87
C THR A 449 14.99 14.93 21.51
N CYS A 450 14.86 15.72 20.44
CA CYS A 450 15.14 15.31 19.07
C CYS A 450 15.84 16.43 18.28
N ASN A 451 16.20 16.15 17.04
CA ASN A 451 16.75 17.12 16.09
C ASN A 451 15.69 17.46 15.04
N PRO A 452 15.00 18.61 15.12
CA PRO A 452 14.06 19.03 14.09
C PRO A 452 14.76 19.11 12.72
N LYS A 453 14.20 18.46 11.69
CA LYS A 453 14.76 18.42 10.33
C LYS A 453 13.80 18.91 9.26
N ALA A 454 12.49 18.76 9.47
CA ALA A 454 11.49 19.08 8.48
C ALA A 454 10.20 19.61 9.12
N ILE A 455 9.44 20.37 8.33
CA ILE A 455 8.08 20.80 8.64
C ILE A 455 7.14 20.37 7.51
N VAL A 456 6.04 19.73 7.89
CA VAL A 456 4.97 19.32 6.99
C VAL A 456 3.86 20.33 7.06
N VAL A 457 3.38 20.81 5.90
CA VAL A 457 2.18 21.63 5.79
C VAL A 457 1.24 20.98 4.78
N ILE A 458 -0.02 20.85 5.15
CA ILE A 458 -1.07 20.27 4.32
C ILE A 458 -2.00 21.40 3.89
N ASN A 459 -1.99 21.76 2.61
CA ASN A 459 -2.74 22.91 2.10
C ASN A 459 -3.26 22.67 0.67
N PRO A 460 -4.59 22.67 0.44
CA PRO A 460 -5.67 22.73 1.43
C PRO A 460 -5.63 21.57 2.43
N GLY A 461 -6.08 21.82 3.67
CA GLY A 461 -5.86 20.92 4.79
C GLY A 461 -6.76 19.69 4.83
N ASN A 462 -6.24 18.60 5.39
CA ASN A 462 -6.96 17.37 5.71
C ASN A 462 -6.58 16.95 7.14
N PRO A 463 -7.53 16.89 8.09
CA PRO A 463 -8.98 16.79 7.89
C PRO A 463 -9.76 18.13 7.88
N THR A 464 -9.09 19.26 8.04
CA THR A 464 -9.70 20.55 8.41
C THR A 464 -10.29 21.36 7.27
N GLY A 465 -9.91 21.10 6.02
CA GLY A 465 -10.50 21.73 4.83
C GLY A 465 -10.15 23.21 4.62
N GLN A 466 -9.27 23.80 5.45
CA GLN A 466 -8.84 25.18 5.31
C GLN A 466 -7.95 25.38 4.09
N VAL A 467 -7.98 26.59 3.55
CA VAL A 467 -7.03 27.09 2.55
C VAL A 467 -6.19 28.19 3.19
N LEU A 468 -4.87 28.00 3.22
CA LEU A 468 -3.97 28.98 3.82
C LEU A 468 -3.89 30.23 2.95
N THR A 469 -3.93 31.40 3.59
CA THR A 469 -3.72 32.68 2.91
C THR A 469 -2.26 32.81 2.47
N ARG A 470 -2.00 33.62 1.44
CA ARG A 470 -0.62 33.92 0.99
C ARG A 470 0.27 34.41 2.14
N SER A 471 -0.23 35.33 2.97
CA SER A 471 0.53 35.86 4.11
C SER A 471 0.93 34.75 5.08
N ASN A 472 0.04 33.80 5.36
CA ASN A 472 0.36 32.72 6.27
C ASN A 472 1.41 31.77 5.69
N ILE A 473 1.35 31.50 4.37
CA ILE A 473 2.37 30.75 3.63
C ILE A 473 3.73 31.47 3.70
N GLU A 474 3.77 32.79 3.53
CA GLU A 474 5.02 33.55 3.66
C GLU A 474 5.64 33.41 5.05
N ASP A 475 4.83 33.52 6.11
CA ASP A 475 5.30 33.39 7.48
C ASP A 475 5.88 32.01 7.77
N ILE A 476 5.28 30.96 7.21
CA ILE A 476 5.79 29.59 7.30
C ILE A 476 7.10 29.42 6.54
N VAL A 477 7.22 29.99 5.34
CA VAL A 477 8.46 29.95 4.55
C VAL A 477 9.59 30.65 5.31
N ARG A 478 9.32 31.83 5.89
CA ARG A 478 10.27 32.54 6.74
C ARG A 478 10.69 31.69 7.94
N PHE A 479 9.71 31.13 8.67
CA PHE A 479 9.96 30.26 9.81
C PHE A 479 10.80 29.03 9.44
N ALA A 480 10.45 28.30 8.38
CA ALA A 480 11.19 27.12 7.93
C ALA A 480 12.63 27.47 7.55
N ARG A 481 12.85 28.63 6.92
CA ARG A 481 14.18 29.13 6.58
C ARG A 481 15.01 29.46 7.81
N ASP A 482 14.44 30.20 8.76
CA ASP A 482 15.11 30.65 9.98
C ASP A 482 15.47 29.46 10.89
N GLU A 483 14.58 28.47 10.97
CA GLU A 483 14.78 27.24 11.76
C GLU A 483 15.56 26.15 11.02
N ARG A 484 15.91 26.37 9.75
CA ARG A 484 16.64 25.41 8.88
C ARG A 484 15.92 24.07 8.74
N LEU A 485 14.64 24.12 8.40
CA LEU A 485 13.77 22.96 8.22
C LEU A 485 13.49 22.76 6.73
N VAL A 486 13.57 21.50 6.27
CA VAL A 486 13.05 21.14 4.95
C VAL A 486 11.53 21.24 4.96
N LEU A 487 10.97 21.95 3.98
CA LEU A 487 9.53 22.17 3.89
C LEU A 487 8.88 21.08 3.03
N PHE A 488 7.91 20.38 3.60
CA PHE A 488 7.04 19.43 2.91
C PHE A 488 5.69 20.11 2.65
N ALA A 489 5.39 20.41 1.40
CA ALA A 489 4.11 20.99 0.99
C ALA A 489 3.20 19.92 0.38
N ASP A 490 2.27 19.40 1.18
CA ASP A 490 1.24 18.46 0.71
C ASP A 490 0.08 19.25 0.09
N GLU A 491 0.11 19.36 -1.24
CA GLU A 491 -0.79 20.20 -2.05
C GLU A 491 -1.79 19.35 -2.86
N VAL A 492 -2.12 18.14 -2.36
CA VAL A 492 -2.98 17.18 -3.07
C VAL A 492 -4.40 17.67 -3.32
N TYR A 493 -4.88 18.66 -2.57
CA TYR A 493 -6.21 19.25 -2.69
C TYR A 493 -6.21 20.60 -3.44
N GLN A 494 -5.16 20.95 -4.18
CA GLN A 494 -5.01 22.28 -4.81
C GLN A 494 -6.17 22.71 -5.73
N ASP A 495 -6.89 21.77 -6.35
CA ASP A 495 -8.08 22.05 -7.18
C ASP A 495 -9.40 22.11 -6.38
N ASN A 496 -9.39 21.79 -5.08
CA ASN A 496 -10.55 21.74 -4.20
C ASN A 496 -10.69 23.01 -3.36
N VAL A 497 -10.77 24.17 -4.01
CA VAL A 497 -11.00 25.46 -3.36
C VAL A 497 -12.41 25.93 -3.70
N TYR A 498 -13.26 26.12 -2.70
CA TYR A 498 -14.70 26.38 -2.90
C TYR A 498 -15.16 27.75 -2.39
N ALA A 499 -14.57 28.26 -1.31
CA ALA A 499 -14.93 29.58 -0.80
C ALA A 499 -14.48 30.65 -1.82
N ALA A 500 -15.34 31.65 -2.04
CA ALA A 500 -15.14 32.64 -3.09
C ALA A 500 -13.91 33.54 -2.82
N GLU A 501 -13.60 33.75 -1.54
CA GLU A 501 -12.46 34.54 -1.07
C GLU A 501 -11.14 33.75 -0.99
N ASP A 502 -11.21 32.42 -1.04
CA ASP A 502 -10.03 31.58 -0.92
C ASP A 502 -9.37 31.37 -2.28
N GLN A 503 -8.04 31.39 -2.29
CA GLN A 503 -7.24 31.08 -3.46
C GLN A 503 -6.12 30.13 -3.06
N PHE A 504 -5.92 29.09 -3.87
CA PHE A 504 -4.73 28.25 -3.72
C PHE A 504 -3.48 29.03 -4.14
N HIS A 505 -2.49 29.07 -3.25
CA HIS A 505 -1.14 29.51 -3.53
C HIS A 505 -0.20 28.35 -3.23
N SER A 506 0.61 27.96 -4.22
CA SER A 506 1.63 26.94 -3.99
C SER A 506 2.75 27.51 -3.12
N PHE A 507 3.31 26.66 -2.25
CA PHE A 507 4.49 27.03 -1.46
C PHE A 507 5.66 27.40 -2.35
N LYS A 508 5.84 26.72 -3.49
CA LYS A 508 6.87 27.04 -4.47
C LYS A 508 6.71 28.47 -5.00
N LYS A 509 5.51 28.88 -5.42
CA LYS A 509 5.25 30.23 -5.92
C LYS A 509 5.64 31.27 -4.88
N VAL A 510 5.12 31.14 -3.66
CA VAL A 510 5.35 32.13 -2.60
C VAL A 510 6.82 32.18 -2.19
N MET A 511 7.47 31.02 -2.05
CA MET A 511 8.91 30.91 -1.74
C MET A 511 9.77 31.62 -2.79
N MET A 512 9.46 31.46 -4.08
CA MET A 512 10.21 32.09 -5.17
C MET A 512 9.92 33.59 -5.28
N GLU A 513 8.67 34.02 -5.08
CA GLU A 513 8.28 35.44 -5.09
C GLU A 513 8.88 36.23 -3.92
N LEU A 514 9.10 35.59 -2.76
CA LEU A 514 9.81 36.21 -1.64
C LEU A 514 11.29 36.49 -1.94
N GLY A 515 11.87 35.84 -2.96
CA GLY A 515 13.25 36.04 -3.38
C GLY A 515 14.28 35.58 -2.34
N ALA A 516 15.55 35.93 -2.58
CA ALA A 516 16.62 35.58 -1.65
C ALA A 516 16.44 36.29 -0.29
N PRO A 517 16.70 35.62 0.85
CA PRO A 517 17.27 34.27 0.98
C PRO A 517 16.24 33.13 1.04
N TYR A 518 14.96 33.40 0.84
CA TYR A 518 13.85 32.44 0.99
C TYR A 518 13.70 31.52 -0.21
N SER A 519 13.98 32.01 -1.42
CA SER A 519 13.95 31.22 -2.66
C SER A 519 14.95 30.06 -2.68
N GLY A 520 15.91 30.03 -1.75
CA GLY A 520 16.86 28.94 -1.55
C GLY A 520 16.46 27.91 -0.48
N LEU A 521 15.24 27.98 0.06
CA LEU A 521 14.72 27.00 1.03
C LEU A 521 14.55 25.62 0.35
N GLU A 522 14.95 24.56 1.05
CA GLU A 522 14.71 23.18 0.62
C GLU A 522 13.22 22.84 0.69
N LEU A 523 12.63 22.49 -0.45
CA LEU A 523 11.19 22.25 -0.60
C LEU A 523 10.94 20.92 -1.30
N ALA A 524 10.01 20.13 -0.74
CA ALA A 524 9.38 19.00 -1.42
C ALA A 524 7.86 19.24 -1.50
N SER A 525 7.35 19.53 -2.70
CA SER A 525 5.92 19.74 -2.97
C SER A 525 5.29 18.48 -3.57
N PHE A 526 4.13 18.07 -3.08
CA PHE A 526 3.46 16.82 -3.46
C PHE A 526 2.10 17.06 -4.10
N MET A 527 1.81 16.31 -5.17
CA MET A 527 0.49 16.29 -5.82
C MET A 527 0.08 14.87 -6.21
N SER A 528 -1.22 14.65 -6.40
CA SER A 528 -1.82 13.32 -6.63
C SER A 528 -3.05 13.40 -7.52
N SER A 529 -3.24 12.42 -8.41
CA SER A 529 -4.47 12.25 -9.21
C SER A 529 -5.66 11.74 -8.40
N SER A 530 -5.43 11.34 -7.15
CA SER A 530 -6.44 10.72 -6.29
C SER A 530 -7.55 11.67 -5.82
N LYS A 531 -7.31 12.99 -5.86
CA LYS A 531 -8.17 14.00 -5.23
C LYS A 531 -8.69 14.98 -6.28
N GLY A 532 -9.56 15.90 -5.86
CA GLY A 532 -10.19 16.84 -6.77
C GLY A 532 -11.20 16.21 -7.71
N TYR A 533 -11.49 16.94 -8.77
CA TYR A 533 -12.40 16.51 -9.83
C TYR A 533 -11.93 15.26 -10.57
N MET A 534 -10.64 14.91 -10.43
CA MET A 534 -10.04 13.74 -11.05
C MET A 534 -10.48 12.46 -10.34
N GLY A 535 -10.35 12.41 -9.01
CA GLY A 535 -10.87 11.32 -8.17
C GLY A 535 -10.24 9.94 -8.40
N GLU A 536 -9.10 9.84 -9.10
CA GLU A 536 -8.53 8.57 -9.57
C GLU A 536 -7.68 7.85 -8.49
N CYS A 537 -8.26 7.62 -7.31
CA CYS A 537 -7.59 7.02 -6.13
C CYS A 537 -6.90 5.69 -6.43
N GLY A 538 -7.54 4.84 -7.24
CA GLY A 538 -7.06 3.49 -7.57
C GLY A 538 -5.96 3.45 -8.63
N LEU A 539 -5.81 4.49 -9.46
CA LEU A 539 -4.78 4.52 -10.52
C LEU A 539 -3.39 4.85 -9.98
N ARG A 540 -3.31 5.39 -8.74
CA ARG A 540 -2.07 5.67 -8.01
C ARG A 540 -1.10 6.58 -8.79
N GLY A 541 -1.62 7.63 -9.42
CA GLY A 541 -0.81 8.70 -10.03
C GLY A 541 -0.47 9.81 -9.03
N GLY A 542 0.76 10.31 -9.08
CA GLY A 542 1.19 11.51 -8.35
C GLY A 542 2.58 11.95 -8.75
N TYR A 543 3.02 13.10 -8.23
CA TYR A 543 4.39 13.57 -8.36
C TYR A 543 4.87 14.25 -7.07
N ALA A 544 6.19 14.35 -6.94
CA ALA A 544 6.87 15.23 -6.02
C ALA A 544 7.82 16.15 -6.83
N GLU A 545 7.82 17.44 -6.55
CA GLU A 545 8.85 18.37 -7.01
C GLU A 545 9.80 18.68 -5.85
N ILE A 546 11.10 18.46 -6.05
CA ILE A 546 12.12 18.55 -5.01
C ILE A 546 13.13 19.62 -5.40
N VAL A 547 13.05 20.78 -4.74
CA VAL A 547 13.78 21.99 -5.10
C VAL A 547 14.82 22.33 -4.02
N ASN A 548 15.98 22.82 -4.45
CA ASN A 548 17.09 23.29 -3.61
C ASN A 548 17.77 22.23 -2.73
N PHE A 549 17.51 20.94 -2.94
CA PHE A 549 18.22 19.88 -2.24
C PHE A 549 19.66 19.79 -2.75
N ASP A 550 20.59 19.49 -1.84
CA ASP A 550 21.99 19.24 -2.17
C ASP A 550 22.16 18.14 -3.24
N ASP A 551 23.07 18.35 -4.18
CA ASP A 551 23.24 17.46 -5.35
C ASP A 551 23.65 16.03 -4.97
N ASP A 552 24.48 15.86 -3.92
CA ASP A 552 24.86 14.53 -3.44
C ASP A 552 23.67 13.85 -2.76
N VAL A 553 22.84 14.61 -2.04
CA VAL A 553 21.57 14.10 -1.47
C VAL A 553 20.61 13.70 -2.58
N ARG A 554 20.47 14.49 -3.65
CA ARG A 554 19.66 14.15 -4.83
C ARG A 554 20.14 12.87 -5.51
N ALA A 555 21.45 12.69 -5.66
CA ALA A 555 22.03 11.47 -6.22
C ALA A 555 21.72 10.23 -5.34
N MET A 556 21.81 10.36 -4.02
CA MET A 556 21.44 9.28 -3.09
C MET A 556 19.93 9.01 -3.08
N PHE A 557 19.11 10.04 -3.21
CA PHE A 557 17.67 9.90 -3.37
C PHE A 557 17.32 9.13 -4.64
N LEU A 558 17.92 9.49 -5.78
CA LEU A 558 17.74 8.79 -7.06
C LEU A 558 18.15 7.31 -6.95
N LYS A 559 19.29 7.02 -6.33
CA LYS A 559 19.73 5.65 -6.02
C LYS A 559 18.72 4.91 -5.14
N SER A 560 18.09 5.59 -4.19
CA SER A 560 17.12 4.99 -3.27
C SER A 560 15.81 4.62 -3.98
N ILE A 561 15.34 5.44 -4.92
CA ILE A 561 14.12 5.16 -5.67
C ILE A 561 14.35 4.15 -6.80
N SER A 562 15.56 4.05 -7.36
CA SER A 562 15.87 3.09 -8.42
C SER A 562 15.75 1.64 -7.98
N ALA A 563 15.89 1.36 -6.67
CA ALA A 563 15.65 0.05 -6.10
C ALA A 563 14.19 -0.45 -6.26
N LYS A 564 13.24 0.48 -6.47
CA LYS A 564 11.82 0.17 -6.74
C LYS A 564 11.50 0.07 -8.24
N LEU A 565 12.50 0.23 -9.11
CA LEU A 565 12.36 0.36 -10.56
C LEU A 565 11.66 1.66 -10.95
N CYS A 566 10.33 1.74 -10.94
CA CYS A 566 9.53 2.93 -11.27
C CYS A 566 8.10 2.84 -10.71
N PRO A 567 7.34 3.96 -10.60
CA PRO A 567 5.91 3.90 -10.34
C PRO A 567 5.15 3.27 -11.53
N THR A 568 3.90 2.88 -11.33
CA THR A 568 3.08 2.27 -12.39
C THR A 568 2.94 3.23 -13.57
N VAL A 569 3.23 2.76 -14.80
CA VAL A 569 3.16 3.62 -15.99
C VAL A 569 1.74 4.11 -16.24
N LEU A 570 0.71 3.34 -15.86
CA LEU A 570 -0.67 3.81 -15.91
C LEU A 570 -0.95 4.96 -14.94
N GLY A 571 -0.38 4.94 -13.73
CA GLY A 571 -0.47 6.08 -12.80
C GLY A 571 0.27 7.31 -13.33
N GLN A 572 1.39 7.10 -14.03
CA GLN A 572 2.10 8.17 -14.73
C GLN A 572 1.25 8.75 -15.88
N ALA A 573 0.63 7.90 -16.72
CA ALA A 573 -0.27 8.32 -17.79
C ALA A 573 -1.52 9.05 -17.25
N THR A 574 -2.02 8.66 -16.08
CA THR A 574 -3.06 9.44 -15.38
C THR A 574 -2.55 10.83 -15.05
N MET A 575 -1.32 10.97 -14.54
CA MET A 575 -0.76 12.28 -14.24
C MET A 575 -0.59 13.13 -15.49
N ASP A 576 -0.19 12.55 -16.63
CA ASP A 576 -0.13 13.24 -17.93
C ASP A 576 -1.40 14.04 -18.21
N VAL A 577 -2.56 13.40 -18.04
CA VAL A 577 -3.86 14.04 -18.30
C VAL A 577 -4.19 15.11 -17.26
N VAL A 578 -3.80 14.90 -16.00
CA VAL A 578 -4.02 15.88 -14.93
C VAL A 578 -3.24 17.16 -15.19
N VAL A 579 -1.96 17.03 -15.59
CA VAL A 579 -1.07 18.18 -15.79
C VAL A 579 -1.13 18.76 -17.21
N ASN A 580 -1.60 17.99 -18.19
CA ASN A 580 -1.75 18.41 -19.58
C ASN A 580 -3.19 18.13 -20.10
N PRO A 581 -4.20 18.77 -19.49
CA PRO A 581 -5.60 18.60 -19.89
C PRO A 581 -5.84 19.14 -21.31
N PRO A 582 -7.01 18.82 -21.91
CA PRO A 582 -7.43 19.46 -23.15
C PRO A 582 -7.42 20.99 -23.02
N ARG A 583 -7.00 21.69 -24.08
CA ARG A 583 -6.91 23.15 -24.18
C ARG A 583 -7.99 23.69 -25.09
N ALA A 584 -8.33 24.98 -24.94
CA ALA A 584 -9.29 25.64 -25.81
C ALA A 584 -8.90 25.45 -27.29
N GLY A 585 -9.85 24.99 -28.10
CA GLY A 585 -9.64 24.62 -29.50
C GLY A 585 -9.36 23.13 -29.75
N GLU A 586 -9.07 22.33 -28.72
CA GLU A 586 -8.97 20.87 -28.84
C GLU A 586 -10.36 20.20 -28.79
N PRO A 587 -10.60 19.10 -29.54
CA PRO A 587 -11.93 18.48 -29.65
C PRO A 587 -12.58 18.05 -28.33
N SER A 588 -11.79 17.66 -27.33
CA SER A 588 -12.29 17.18 -26.05
C SER A 588 -12.47 18.27 -24.99
N PHE A 589 -12.07 19.52 -25.30
CA PHE A 589 -12.04 20.62 -24.32
C PHE A 589 -13.39 20.94 -23.70
N GLU A 590 -14.41 21.14 -24.52
CA GLU A 590 -15.74 21.55 -24.03
C GLU A 590 -16.35 20.50 -23.09
N LEU A 591 -16.24 19.21 -23.46
CA LEU A 591 -16.71 18.12 -22.61
C LEU A 591 -15.91 18.05 -21.29
N TYR A 592 -14.59 18.09 -21.38
CA TYR A 592 -13.71 18.06 -20.20
C TYR A 592 -14.01 19.22 -19.24
N ALA A 593 -14.14 20.44 -19.76
CA ALA A 593 -14.44 21.63 -18.97
C ALA A 593 -15.82 21.52 -18.30
N ALA A 594 -16.82 21.01 -19.01
CA ALA A 594 -18.15 20.77 -18.47
C ALA A 594 -18.14 19.71 -17.35
N GLU A 595 -17.45 18.59 -17.54
CA GLU A 595 -17.31 17.52 -16.53
C GLU A 595 -16.57 18.04 -15.28
N LYS A 596 -15.41 18.68 -15.46
CA LYS A 596 -14.63 19.29 -14.36
C LYS A 596 -15.49 20.28 -13.57
N LYS A 597 -16.18 21.19 -14.27
CA LYS A 597 -17.05 22.19 -13.63
C LYS A 597 -18.20 21.53 -12.87
N ALA A 598 -18.86 20.52 -13.45
CA ALA A 598 -19.96 19.81 -12.81
C ALA A 598 -19.52 19.14 -11.51
N VAL A 599 -18.39 18.43 -11.52
CA VAL A 599 -17.85 17.75 -10.34
C VAL A 599 -17.47 18.76 -9.25
N LEU A 600 -16.72 19.81 -9.58
CA LEU A 600 -16.31 20.82 -8.59
C LEU A 600 -17.51 21.59 -8.01
N SER A 601 -18.50 21.93 -8.84
CA SER A 601 -19.72 22.61 -8.38
C SER A 601 -20.52 21.72 -7.42
N SER A 602 -20.61 20.43 -7.73
CA SER A 602 -21.28 19.45 -6.88
C SER A 602 -20.58 19.28 -5.53
N LEU A 603 -19.24 19.16 -5.55
CA LEU A 603 -18.43 19.09 -4.33
C LEU A 603 -18.57 20.34 -3.46
N ALA A 604 -18.55 21.53 -4.06
CA ALA A 604 -18.74 22.81 -3.36
C ALA A 604 -20.14 22.88 -2.72
N GLN A 605 -21.19 22.53 -3.47
CA GLN A 605 -22.56 22.50 -2.96
C GLN A 605 -22.71 21.55 -1.76
N ARG A 606 -22.13 20.35 -1.85
CA ARG A 606 -22.14 19.37 -0.74
C ARG A 606 -21.35 19.85 0.46
N ALA A 607 -20.19 20.47 0.25
CA ALA A 607 -19.40 21.04 1.34
C ALA A 607 -20.19 22.09 2.12
N HIS A 608 -20.86 23.03 1.42
CA HIS A 608 -21.73 24.02 2.06
C HIS A 608 -22.91 23.37 2.79
N MET A 609 -23.61 22.44 2.16
CA MET A 609 -24.76 21.76 2.76
C MET A 609 -24.37 21.03 4.06
N VAL A 610 -23.24 20.32 4.07
CA VAL A 610 -22.75 19.61 5.25
C VAL A 610 -22.37 20.59 6.36
N ALA A 611 -21.66 21.68 6.03
CA ALA A 611 -21.29 22.71 6.99
C ALA A 611 -22.51 23.40 7.61
N ASP A 612 -23.46 23.84 6.79
CA ASP A 612 -24.70 24.50 7.23
C ASP A 612 -25.53 23.57 8.12
N THR A 613 -25.62 22.28 7.74
CA THR A 613 -26.37 21.30 8.53
C THR A 613 -25.72 21.07 9.89
N PHE A 614 -24.39 20.91 9.95
CA PHE A 614 -23.70 20.74 11.24
C PHE A 614 -23.81 21.99 12.13
N ASN A 615 -23.63 23.18 11.57
CA ASN A 615 -23.75 24.44 12.30
C ASN A 615 -25.17 24.71 12.83
N SER A 616 -26.20 24.07 12.27
CA SER A 616 -27.58 24.16 12.76
C SER A 616 -27.86 23.30 14.01
N MET A 617 -26.95 22.37 14.37
CA MET A 617 -27.16 21.43 15.47
C MET A 617 -26.67 22.01 16.82
N PRO A 618 -27.48 21.96 17.91
CA PRO A 618 -27.01 22.36 19.24
C PRO A 618 -25.80 21.53 19.70
N GLY A 619 -24.76 22.18 20.21
CA GLY A 619 -23.53 21.53 20.71
C GLY A 619 -22.59 21.04 19.61
N VAL A 620 -22.86 21.36 18.34
CA VAL A 620 -21.97 21.12 17.21
C VAL A 620 -21.77 22.45 16.50
N SER A 621 -20.52 22.86 16.37
CA SER A 621 -20.15 23.72 15.24
C SER A 621 -19.38 22.85 14.26
N CYS A 622 -19.42 23.19 12.98
CA CYS A 622 -18.43 22.72 12.04
C CYS A 622 -17.09 23.35 12.44
N ASN A 623 -16.51 22.85 13.53
CA ASN A 623 -15.10 22.83 13.92
C ASN A 623 -14.82 22.20 15.31
N PRO A 624 -15.76 22.12 16.29
CA PRO A 624 -15.71 21.20 17.44
C PRO A 624 -17.06 20.51 17.81
N ILE A 625 -17.02 19.35 18.49
CA ILE A 625 -18.21 18.73 19.14
C ILE A 625 -18.13 18.81 20.66
N GLU A 626 -19.24 19.22 21.29
CA GLU A 626 -19.38 19.17 22.74
C GLU A 626 -19.83 17.77 23.19
N ILE A 627 -18.94 17.04 23.87
CA ILE A 627 -19.28 15.75 24.48
C ILE A 627 -19.60 15.96 25.97
N PRO A 628 -20.80 15.59 26.45
CA PRO A 628 -21.16 15.77 27.86
C PRO A 628 -20.19 15.03 28.81
N PRO A 629 -19.87 15.59 30.00
CA PRO A 629 -18.92 14.99 30.94
C PRO A 629 -19.23 13.54 31.32
N LYS A 630 -20.52 13.16 31.40
CA LYS A 630 -20.93 11.77 31.67
C LYS A 630 -20.50 10.80 30.57
N ALA A 631 -20.55 11.22 29.31
CA ALA A 631 -20.11 10.41 28.17
C ALA A 631 -18.58 10.30 28.14
N VAL A 632 -17.86 11.38 28.51
CA VAL A 632 -16.41 11.34 28.73
C VAL A 632 -16.05 10.31 29.81
N SER A 633 -16.69 10.36 30.98
CA SER A 633 -16.45 9.38 32.05
C SER A 633 -16.85 7.95 31.67
N ALA A 634 -17.87 7.76 30.84
CA ALA A 634 -18.24 6.43 30.33
C ALA A 634 -17.17 5.87 29.38
N ALA A 635 -16.61 6.72 28.50
CA ALA A 635 -15.51 6.34 27.61
C ALA A 635 -14.24 6.00 28.41
N GLU A 636 -13.89 6.81 29.42
CA GLU A 636 -12.75 6.55 30.32
C GLU A 636 -12.85 5.21 31.04
N LYS A 637 -14.04 4.84 31.53
CA LYS A 637 -14.28 3.53 32.17
C LYS A 637 -14.07 2.34 31.23
N LEU A 638 -14.19 2.56 29.92
CA LEU A 638 -13.94 1.56 28.88
C LEU A 638 -12.51 1.64 28.32
N GLY A 639 -11.66 2.55 28.82
CA GLY A 639 -10.32 2.79 28.27
C GLY A 639 -10.34 3.37 26.87
N GLN A 640 -11.39 4.11 26.50
CA GLN A 640 -11.60 4.69 25.17
C GLN A 640 -11.56 6.21 25.22
N SER A 641 -11.16 6.84 24.12
CA SER A 641 -11.34 8.29 23.97
C SER A 641 -12.82 8.62 23.77
N ALA A 642 -13.25 9.80 24.24
CA ALA A 642 -14.65 10.20 24.21
C ALA A 642 -15.20 10.29 22.77
N ASP A 643 -14.40 10.77 21.83
CA ASP A 643 -14.79 10.83 20.41
C ASP A 643 -14.88 9.45 19.75
N PHE A 644 -14.01 8.50 20.08
CA PHE A 644 -14.10 7.12 19.60
C PHE A 644 -15.38 6.47 20.14
N PHE A 645 -15.65 6.64 21.44
CA PHE A 645 -16.88 6.15 22.06
C PHE A 645 -18.11 6.71 21.35
N TYR A 646 -18.15 8.02 21.09
CA TYR A 646 -19.23 8.67 20.33
C TYR A 646 -19.37 8.08 18.93
N CYS A 647 -18.28 8.00 18.15
CA CYS A 647 -18.31 7.51 16.78
C CYS A 647 -18.71 6.03 16.68
N MET A 648 -18.32 5.20 17.65
CA MET A 648 -18.75 3.80 17.72
C MET A 648 -20.25 3.67 18.00
N HIS A 649 -20.78 4.49 18.92
CA HIS A 649 -22.22 4.52 19.20
C HIS A 649 -23.03 5.02 18.01
N LEU A 650 -22.53 6.04 17.33
CA LEU A 650 -23.10 6.53 16.09
C LEU A 650 -23.19 5.40 15.06
N LEU A 651 -22.09 4.68 14.79
CA LEU A 651 -22.08 3.55 13.86
C LEU A 651 -23.12 2.48 14.23
N GLU A 652 -23.14 2.04 15.49
CA GLU A 652 -24.05 0.97 15.95
C GLU A 652 -25.53 1.37 15.93
N LYS A 653 -25.83 2.67 16.01
CA LYS A 653 -27.21 3.18 16.03
C LYS A 653 -27.73 3.60 14.66
N THR A 654 -26.84 4.04 13.77
CA THR A 654 -27.22 4.70 12.52
C THR A 654 -26.65 4.05 11.26
N GLY A 655 -25.64 3.20 11.40
CA GLY A 655 -24.87 2.68 10.28
C GLY A 655 -23.88 3.68 9.70
N ILE A 656 -23.76 4.90 10.24
CA ILE A 656 -22.85 5.91 9.71
C ILE A 656 -21.44 5.70 10.27
N CYS A 657 -20.48 5.49 9.37
CA CYS A 657 -19.07 5.25 9.68
C CYS A 657 -18.27 6.53 9.44
N VAL A 658 -17.74 7.14 10.51
CA VAL A 658 -16.83 8.30 10.50
C VAL A 658 -15.52 7.99 11.22
N ILE A 659 -14.52 8.88 11.11
CA ILE A 659 -13.26 8.73 11.82
C ILE A 659 -13.21 9.69 13.02
N PRO A 660 -12.94 9.22 14.25
CA PRO A 660 -12.84 10.09 15.42
C PRO A 660 -11.60 11.00 15.36
N GLY A 661 -11.71 12.18 15.98
CA GLY A 661 -10.67 13.21 16.06
C GLY A 661 -9.36 12.72 16.66
N SER A 662 -9.44 11.83 17.65
CA SER A 662 -8.31 11.12 18.26
C SER A 662 -7.41 10.42 17.24
N GLY A 663 -7.96 9.97 16.10
CA GLY A 663 -7.20 9.38 15.01
C GLY A 663 -6.33 10.35 14.21
N PHE A 664 -6.58 11.66 14.33
CA PHE A 664 -5.85 12.74 13.67
C PHE A 664 -5.01 13.56 14.67
N GLY A 665 -5.20 13.32 15.97
CA GLY A 665 -4.76 14.22 17.03
C GLY A 665 -5.64 15.46 17.11
N GLN A 666 -5.74 16.04 18.31
CA GLN A 666 -6.49 17.27 18.57
C GLN A 666 -5.95 17.96 19.82
N VAL A 667 -6.33 19.22 20.05
CA VAL A 667 -5.99 19.93 21.29
C VAL A 667 -6.59 19.16 22.48
N PRO A 668 -5.84 18.88 23.56
CA PRO A 668 -6.38 18.20 24.72
C PRO A 668 -7.63 18.89 25.28
N GLY A 669 -8.67 18.11 25.56
CA GLY A 669 -9.97 18.63 26.03
C GLY A 669 -10.95 19.03 24.93
N THR A 670 -10.52 19.01 23.66
CA THR A 670 -11.40 19.17 22.49
C THR A 670 -11.70 17.81 21.87
N TYR A 671 -12.84 17.70 21.18
CA TYR A 671 -13.29 16.45 20.57
C TYR A 671 -13.86 16.71 19.18
N HIS A 672 -13.54 15.81 18.24
CA HIS A 672 -13.91 15.96 16.83
C HIS A 672 -14.27 14.62 16.20
N PHE A 673 -14.83 14.67 15.00
CA PHE A 673 -14.82 13.56 14.05
C PHE A 673 -14.73 14.11 12.64
N ARG A 674 -14.24 13.30 11.70
CA ARG A 674 -14.20 13.63 10.27
C ARG A 674 -15.28 12.86 9.52
N SER A 675 -16.13 13.59 8.80
CA SER A 675 -17.02 13.08 7.76
C SER A 675 -16.53 13.45 6.36
N VAL A 676 -17.00 12.74 5.34
CA VAL A 676 -16.67 12.98 3.93
C VAL A 676 -17.91 13.51 3.21
N TYR A 677 -17.73 14.55 2.39
CA TYR A 677 -18.79 15.19 1.60
C TYR A 677 -18.81 14.75 0.12
N GLU A 678 -18.02 13.73 -0.24
CA GLU A 678 -17.83 13.27 -1.63
C GLU A 678 -18.97 12.38 -2.16
N SER A 679 -19.99 12.01 -1.36
CA SER A 679 -21.07 11.12 -1.83
C SER A 679 -22.04 11.81 -2.79
N ASP A 680 -22.15 11.27 -4.01
CA ASP A 680 -23.11 11.68 -5.06
C ASP A 680 -24.54 11.22 -4.78
N ASP A 681 -24.74 10.36 -3.78
CA ASP A 681 -26.07 10.03 -3.32
C ASP A 681 -26.61 11.18 -2.45
N ASP A 682 -27.46 12.02 -3.05
CA ASP A 682 -28.28 13.01 -2.32
C ASP A 682 -29.06 12.37 -1.17
N SER A 683 -29.31 11.04 -1.23
CA SER A 683 -29.93 10.25 -0.17
C SER A 683 -28.94 9.71 0.89
N ALA A 684 -27.63 9.94 0.75
CA ALA A 684 -26.60 9.59 1.74
C ALA A 684 -26.00 10.82 2.44
N ALA A 685 -25.65 11.90 1.73
CA ALA A 685 -25.01 13.06 2.36
C ALA A 685 -25.97 13.89 3.21
N ALA A 686 -27.11 14.31 2.64
CA ALA A 686 -28.12 15.10 3.34
C ALA A 686 -28.88 14.27 4.39
N PRO A 687 -29.19 12.98 4.16
CA PRO A 687 -29.73 12.12 5.19
C PRO A 687 -28.71 11.68 6.22
N ALA A 688 -27.40 11.55 5.93
CA ALA A 688 -26.40 11.39 6.98
C ALA A 688 -26.42 12.63 7.88
N ALA A 689 -26.29 13.84 7.32
CA ALA A 689 -26.36 15.10 8.08
C ALA A 689 -27.71 15.30 8.81
N GLY A 690 -28.83 14.93 8.20
CA GLY A 690 -30.15 14.94 8.82
C GLY A 690 -30.41 13.79 9.80
N LEU A 691 -29.76 12.63 9.65
CA LEU A 691 -29.70 11.58 10.66
C LEU A 691 -28.79 12.03 11.79
N TYR A 692 -27.70 12.75 11.52
CA TYR A 692 -26.85 13.40 12.53
C TYR A 692 -27.67 14.40 13.33
N ALA A 693 -28.51 15.23 12.72
CA ALA A 693 -29.39 16.16 13.45
C ALA A 693 -30.42 15.41 14.31
N ARG A 694 -31.13 14.44 13.73
CA ARG A 694 -32.12 13.61 14.44
C ARG A 694 -31.50 12.73 15.51
N THR A 695 -30.26 12.29 15.29
CA THR A 695 -29.48 11.59 16.29
C THR A 695 -28.90 12.54 17.29
N ASN A 696 -28.41 13.74 17.02
CA ASN A 696 -27.96 14.64 18.09
C ASN A 696 -29.11 15.07 19.00
N GLU A 697 -30.32 15.30 18.47
CA GLU A 697 -31.51 15.41 19.33
C GLU A 697 -31.81 14.08 20.04
N GLY A 698 -31.73 12.95 19.35
CA GLY A 698 -32.03 11.61 19.89
C GLY A 698 -30.91 10.91 20.68
N VAL A 699 -29.68 11.42 20.69
CA VAL A 699 -28.41 10.89 21.23
C VAL A 699 -28.03 11.83 22.35
N SER A 700 -28.24 13.15 22.24
CA SER A 700 -28.32 13.98 23.44
C SER A 700 -29.50 13.56 24.33
N ARG A 701 -30.67 13.23 23.77
CA ARG A 701 -31.85 12.77 24.54
C ARG A 701 -31.78 11.30 24.93
N ARG A 702 -31.33 10.36 24.07
CA ARG A 702 -31.16 8.94 24.45
C ARG A 702 -29.82 8.60 25.08
N LEU A 703 -28.71 9.34 24.96
CA LEU A 703 -27.64 9.21 25.97
C LEU A 703 -28.17 9.70 27.30
N TYR A 704 -28.95 10.79 27.36
CA TYR A 704 -29.62 11.17 28.60
C TYR A 704 -30.49 10.04 29.19
N GLU A 705 -31.29 9.35 28.36
CA GLU A 705 -32.20 8.28 28.80
C GLU A 705 -31.51 6.91 29.00
N SER A 706 -30.50 6.56 28.21
CA SER A 706 -29.73 5.31 28.39
C SER A 706 -28.69 5.41 29.50
N ILE A 707 -28.30 6.62 29.92
CA ILE A 707 -27.51 6.87 31.14
C ILE A 707 -28.39 6.79 32.40
N GLN A 708 -29.71 7.03 32.31
CA GLN A 708 -30.65 6.77 33.41
C GLN A 708 -30.85 5.27 33.66
N LEU A 709 -30.78 4.43 32.62
CA LEU A 709 -30.93 2.97 32.74
C LEU A 709 -29.72 2.27 33.40
N VAL A 710 -28.55 2.92 33.47
CA VAL A 710 -27.39 2.41 34.25
C VAL A 710 -27.45 2.87 35.72
N SER A 711 -28.41 3.72 36.08
CA SER A 711 -28.60 4.23 37.44
C SER A 711 -29.72 3.50 38.22
N PHE A 712 -30.35 2.47 37.64
CA PHE A 712 -31.43 1.69 38.26
C PHE A 712 -31.18 0.17 38.15
N THR A 713 -29.96 -0.28 38.43
CA THR A 713 -29.70 -1.70 38.79
C THR A 713 -28.66 -1.76 39.89
N ARG A 714 -28.96 -1.13 41.03
CA ARG A 714 -28.26 -1.39 42.28
C ARG A 714 -29.17 -1.05 43.46
N GLU A 715 -30.17 -1.90 43.69
CA GLU A 715 -30.83 -2.11 44.98
C GLU A 715 -31.86 -3.24 44.83
N GLU A 716 -31.38 -4.49 44.86
CA GLU A 716 -32.19 -5.62 45.30
C GLU A 716 -31.37 -6.37 46.36
N GLU A 717 -31.31 -5.81 47.57
CA GLU A 717 -31.30 -6.58 48.82
C GLU A 717 -32.00 -5.72 49.90
N GLY A 718 -33.16 -6.16 50.36
CA GLY A 718 -33.70 -5.73 51.66
C GLY A 718 -35.08 -5.07 51.67
N GLY A 719 -36.14 -5.88 51.76
CA GLY A 719 -37.20 -5.68 52.75
C GLY A 719 -38.31 -4.64 52.50
N GLY A 720 -39.51 -5.15 52.17
CA GLY A 720 -40.73 -4.83 52.90
C GLY A 720 -41.54 -3.56 52.56
N GLY A 721 -42.78 -3.78 52.10
CA GLY A 721 -43.92 -2.98 52.57
C GLY A 721 -44.53 -1.96 51.60
N ASN A 722 -45.73 -2.29 51.10
CA ASN A 722 -46.92 -1.43 51.00
C ASN A 722 -46.78 0.04 50.52
N HIS A 723 -47.26 0.36 49.31
CA HIS A 723 -48.53 1.10 49.07
C HIS A 723 -48.73 1.50 47.60
N TRP A 724 -50.01 1.51 47.21
CA TRP A 724 -50.55 1.99 45.95
C TRP A 724 -50.36 3.51 45.75
N VAL A 725 -50.26 3.97 44.51
CA VAL A 725 -51.26 4.83 43.82
C VAL A 725 -50.73 5.38 42.48
N ASP A 726 -51.58 5.21 41.49
CA ASP A 726 -51.68 5.80 40.16
C ASP A 726 -51.44 7.32 40.09
N GLN A 727 -50.71 7.80 39.07
CA GLN A 727 -51.16 8.93 38.25
C GLN A 727 -50.29 9.15 36.99
N ARG A 728 -50.91 8.89 35.83
CA ARG A 728 -50.56 9.52 34.54
C ARG A 728 -50.87 11.02 34.59
N ARG A 729 -49.93 11.88 34.16
CA ARG A 729 -50.17 13.01 33.22
C ARG A 729 -48.93 13.89 33.00
N LYS A 730 -48.64 14.13 31.71
CA LYS A 730 -48.07 15.35 31.10
C LYS A 730 -46.63 15.77 31.50
N ARG A 731 -45.64 15.41 30.69
CA ARG A 731 -45.02 16.26 29.65
C ARG A 731 -43.93 15.48 28.92
#